data_AF-A0AAD6QCL4-F1
#
_entry.id   AF-A0AAD6QCL4-F1
#
_cell.length_a   1.000
_cell.length_b   1.000
_cell.length_c   1.000
_cell.angle_alpha   90.00
_cell.angle_beta   90.00
_cell.angle_gamma   90.00
#
_symmetry.space_group_name_H-M   'P 1'
#
loop_
_entity.id
_entity.type
_entity.pdbx_description
1 polymer ?
#
loop_
_entity_poly.entity_id
_entity_poly.type
_entity_poly.pdbx_seq_one_letter_code
_entity_poly.pdbx_strand_id
1 'polypeptide(L)'
;MLSRTVVSVSAVSSTSPSRFLCKVNPTIPRFLGLKKLPHNFTNCTTWNKDLNLNRKCSTRMDNFTTKASAAAQPLINADELIGSVETFIFDCDGVIWKGDKLIDGVPQTLDMLRSRGKRLVFVTNNSTKSRKQYGKKFESLGLDVSEEEIFASSFAAAAYLKSIDFPKDKKASNNLFYFLQWGFVYVVGEDGILKELELAGFQYLGGPEDGGKKIELKPGFLMEHDKDVGAVVVGFDRYFNYYKVQYGTLCIRENPGCLFIATNRDAVTHLTDAQEWAGGGSMVGAFVGSTQREPLVVGKPSTFMMDYLANKFGILKSQICMVGDRLDTDILFGQNGGCKTLLVLSGADMIECSVCHSKISANNNNSKAVVRAYDRHRSDVSSKTRFLNLLLVVGDCVLVGLQPILVYMSKEDGKFKFSPISVNFLTETAKVFFAIFMLLIQARQKKVGEKSLLSLSTFVQAARNNVLLAVPAFLYAISNYLKFIMQLYFNPATVKMLGNLKVLVIAVLLKMIMKRRFSIIQWEALALLLIGISVNQLRSLPEGSSAMGLPVATGAYLYTLIFVSVPSFASVYNEYALKSQFETSIYLQNLFLYGYGAIFNFLAILVTAIFKGPSSLDILHGHSRATMLLICNNAAQGILSSFFFKYADTILKKYSSTVATIFTGIASAVLFGHALTLNFILGISIVFISMHQVNIRPCIYFIYFVHWRRGSEEQEGG
;
A
#
# COMPACT_ATOMS: atom_id res chain seq x y z
N MET A 1 13.16 -30.06 -8.06
CA MET A 1 12.39 -28.91 -7.55
C MET A 1 12.20 -28.91 -6.03
N LEU A 2 11.84 -30.04 -5.39
CA LEU A 2 11.44 -30.07 -3.96
C LEU A 2 12.58 -30.01 -2.92
N SER A 3 13.85 -30.17 -3.30
CA SER A 3 14.99 -30.21 -2.36
C SER A 3 15.78 -28.91 -2.23
N ARG A 4 15.47 -27.88 -3.03
CA ARG A 4 16.19 -26.58 -2.99
C ARG A 4 15.20 -25.42 -3.18
N THR A 5 14.94 -24.69 -2.10
CA THR A 5 14.20 -23.41 -2.08
C THR A 5 12.68 -23.48 -2.34
N VAL A 6 11.95 -24.20 -1.47
CA VAL A 6 10.48 -24.29 -1.51
C VAL A 6 9.89 -23.96 -0.14
N VAL A 7 8.77 -23.23 -0.12
CA VAL A 7 8.12 -22.77 1.11
C VAL A 7 6.65 -23.24 1.14
N SER A 8 6.29 -24.05 2.14
CA SER A 8 4.92 -24.49 2.43
C SER A 8 4.13 -23.43 3.20
N VAL A 9 2.85 -23.26 2.86
CA VAL A 9 1.91 -22.43 3.61
C VAL A 9 0.70 -23.31 3.95
N SER A 10 0.54 -23.63 5.23
CA SER A 10 -0.56 -24.48 5.73
C SER A 10 -1.71 -23.63 6.25
N ALA A 11 -2.93 -23.93 5.83
CA ALA A 11 -4.14 -23.40 6.44
C ALA A 11 -4.49 -24.19 7.72
N VAL A 12 -4.81 -23.50 8.81
CA VAL A 12 -5.36 -24.11 10.03
C VAL A 12 -6.86 -24.27 9.84
N SER A 13 -7.35 -25.52 9.79
CA SER A 13 -8.78 -25.82 9.72
C SER A 13 -9.43 -25.74 11.11
N SER A 14 -10.48 -24.93 11.27
CA SER A 14 -11.37 -24.99 12.44
C SER A 14 -12.78 -25.43 12.02
N THR A 15 -13.10 -26.69 12.35
CA THR A 15 -14.40 -27.35 12.62
C THR A 15 -15.73 -26.78 12.06
N SER A 16 -16.36 -27.61 11.20
CA SER A 16 -17.79 -27.88 10.90
C SER A 16 -18.85 -26.75 10.83
N PRO A 17 -19.61 -26.63 9.73
CA PRO A 17 -20.92 -25.97 9.72
C PRO A 17 -22.05 -26.97 10.00
N SER A 18 -22.87 -26.69 11.00
CA SER A 18 -24.14 -27.37 11.26
C SER A 18 -25.15 -27.09 10.13
N ARG A 19 -25.84 -28.16 9.73
CA ARG A 19 -26.89 -28.21 8.69
C ARG A 19 -28.04 -27.24 9.00
N PHE A 20 -28.43 -26.42 8.03
CA PHE A 20 -29.81 -25.92 7.90
C PHE A 20 -30.31 -26.25 6.49
N LEU A 21 -31.12 -27.32 6.41
CA LEU A 21 -31.93 -27.69 5.25
C LEU A 21 -33.24 -26.90 5.32
N CYS A 22 -33.49 -25.99 4.37
CA CYS A 22 -34.84 -25.47 4.15
C CYS A 22 -35.56 -26.38 3.15
N LYS A 23 -36.40 -27.28 3.68
CA LYS A 23 -37.44 -27.98 2.92
C LYS A 23 -38.51 -26.97 2.48
N VAL A 24 -38.75 -26.88 1.18
CA VAL A 24 -39.96 -26.27 0.62
C VAL A 24 -41.08 -27.31 0.70
N ASN A 25 -42.21 -26.95 1.31
CA ASN A 25 -43.47 -27.69 1.15
C ASN A 25 -44.62 -26.67 1.03
N PRO A 26 -45.55 -26.82 0.08
CA PRO A 26 -46.56 -25.80 -0.22
C PRO A 26 -47.86 -26.07 0.54
N THR A 27 -48.47 -25.04 1.11
CA THR A 27 -49.88 -25.07 1.51
C THR A 27 -50.53 -23.71 1.30
N ILE A 28 -51.47 -23.68 0.35
CA ILE A 28 -52.45 -22.63 0.09
C ILE A 28 -53.54 -22.71 1.18
N PRO A 29 -54.13 -21.58 1.60
CA PRO A 29 -55.58 -21.46 1.40
C PRO A 29 -56.00 -20.13 0.77
N ARG A 30 -56.96 -20.25 -0.14
CA ARG A 30 -57.78 -19.22 -0.78
C ARG A 30 -58.52 -18.37 0.24
N PHE A 31 -58.77 -17.08 -0.06
CA PHE A 31 -60.13 -16.52 0.06
C PHE A 31 -60.35 -15.35 -0.92
N LEU A 32 -61.58 -15.30 -1.41
CA LEU A 32 -62.11 -14.51 -2.52
C LEU A 32 -62.28 -13.01 -2.23
N GLY A 33 -62.27 -12.23 -3.30
CA GLY A 33 -63.49 -11.46 -3.65
C GLY A 33 -63.40 -9.94 -3.59
N LEU A 34 -63.49 -9.31 -4.79
CA LEU A 34 -64.26 -8.08 -5.13
C LEU A 34 -63.84 -6.77 -4.40
N LYS A 35 -63.87 -5.55 -4.96
CA LYS A 35 -64.11 -4.94 -6.28
C LYS A 35 -63.76 -3.43 -6.10
N LYS A 36 -63.57 -2.72 -7.22
CA LYS A 36 -63.75 -1.25 -7.44
C LYS A 36 -62.63 -0.25 -7.07
N LEU A 37 -61.95 0.21 -8.13
CA LEU A 37 -61.49 1.60 -8.40
C LEU A 37 -62.68 2.61 -8.46
N PRO A 38 -62.53 3.95 -8.71
CA PRO A 38 -61.32 4.81 -8.88
C PRO A 38 -61.41 6.23 -8.19
N HIS A 39 -60.38 7.06 -8.47
CA HIS A 39 -60.36 8.55 -8.60
C HIS A 39 -59.63 9.43 -7.55
N ASN A 40 -58.43 9.87 -7.97
CA ASN A 40 -58.03 11.26 -8.27
C ASN A 40 -58.06 12.40 -7.22
N PHE A 41 -56.87 13.01 -7.11
CA PHE A 41 -56.53 14.46 -6.98
C PHE A 41 -56.49 15.16 -5.59
N THR A 42 -55.24 15.40 -5.17
CA THR A 42 -54.61 16.66 -4.73
C THR A 42 -55.05 17.45 -3.48
N ASN A 43 -54.01 17.67 -2.65
CA ASN A 43 -53.55 18.92 -2.00
C ASN A 43 -53.84 19.21 -0.52
N CYS A 44 -52.70 19.52 0.14
CA CYS A 44 -52.44 20.44 1.25
C CYS A 44 -52.52 19.99 2.72
N THR A 45 -51.32 19.99 3.32
CA THR A 45 -50.93 20.57 4.63
C THR A 45 -51.67 20.02 5.86
N THR A 46 -51.01 19.31 6.78
CA THR A 46 -50.13 19.91 7.79
C THR A 46 -49.48 18.81 8.64
N TRP A 47 -48.40 19.21 9.29
CA TRP A 47 -47.51 18.41 10.12
C TRP A 47 -48.21 17.61 11.22
N ASN A 48 -47.81 16.35 11.39
CA ASN A 48 -47.64 15.82 12.73
C ASN A 48 -46.41 14.91 12.82
N LYS A 49 -45.59 15.21 13.83
CA LYS A 49 -44.36 14.52 14.20
C LYS A 49 -44.69 13.16 14.81
N ASP A 50 -43.69 12.30 14.78
CA ASP A 50 -43.55 11.06 15.54
C ASP A 50 -44.38 9.86 15.06
N LEU A 51 -43.76 9.07 14.17
CA LEU A 51 -43.67 7.60 14.20
C LEU A 51 -43.10 7.11 12.86
N ASN A 52 -41.84 6.70 12.82
CA ASN A 52 -41.35 5.84 11.75
C ASN A 52 -40.28 4.88 12.24
N LEU A 53 -40.75 3.77 12.80
CA LEU A 53 -40.12 2.46 12.74
C LEU A 53 -39.95 2.07 11.26
N ASN A 54 -38.81 2.41 10.66
CA ASN A 54 -38.41 1.85 9.38
C ASN A 54 -37.21 0.91 9.56
N ARG A 55 -37.51 -0.39 9.65
CA ARG A 55 -36.57 -1.48 9.45
C ARG A 55 -35.94 -1.34 8.07
N LYS A 56 -34.75 -0.72 7.99
CA LYS A 56 -33.83 -0.93 6.87
C LYS A 56 -33.30 -2.36 6.96
N CYS A 57 -33.76 -3.21 6.04
CA CYS A 57 -33.10 -4.47 5.71
C CYS A 57 -31.75 -4.13 5.06
N SER A 58 -30.75 -3.84 5.90
CA SER A 58 -29.35 -3.80 5.52
C SER A 58 -28.86 -5.23 5.56
N THR A 59 -28.82 -5.91 4.42
CA THR A 59 -28.03 -7.13 4.23
C THR A 59 -26.58 -6.76 4.47
N ARG A 60 -26.18 -6.97 5.72
CA ARG A 60 -24.83 -6.91 6.22
C ARG A 60 -24.05 -8.01 5.51
N MET A 61 -23.42 -7.67 4.39
CA MET A 61 -22.27 -8.42 3.90
C MET A 61 -21.17 -8.24 4.94
N ASP A 62 -21.17 -9.11 5.95
CA ASP A 62 -20.09 -9.20 6.90
C ASP A 62 -18.82 -9.51 6.11
N ASN A 63 -17.93 -8.53 6.04
CA ASN A 63 -16.58 -8.67 5.54
C ASN A 63 -15.87 -9.73 6.39
N PHE A 64 -15.95 -10.99 5.96
CA PHE A 64 -15.04 -12.05 6.38
C PHE A 64 -13.66 -11.77 5.76
N THR A 65 -12.94 -10.79 6.29
CA THR A 65 -11.48 -10.78 6.20
C THR A 65 -10.96 -11.85 7.15
N THR A 66 -10.82 -13.08 6.65
CA THR A 66 -9.97 -14.08 7.28
C THR A 66 -8.54 -13.54 7.27
N LYS A 67 -8.03 -13.18 8.45
CA LYS A 67 -6.60 -12.89 8.65
C LYS A 67 -5.82 -14.20 8.50
N ALA A 68 -5.47 -14.59 7.28
CA ALA A 68 -4.49 -15.63 7.02
C ALA A 68 -3.07 -15.02 7.07
N SER A 69 -2.51 -14.88 8.27
CA SER A 69 -1.08 -14.64 8.47
C SER A 69 -0.40 -16.00 8.75
N ALA A 70 -0.49 -16.94 7.82
CA ALA A 70 0.34 -18.13 7.86
C ALA A 70 1.73 -17.75 7.33
N ALA A 71 2.71 -17.60 8.21
CA ALA A 71 4.09 -17.35 7.83
C ALA A 71 4.60 -18.54 7.00
N ALA A 72 5.02 -18.27 5.76
CA ALA A 72 5.52 -19.29 4.85
C ALA A 72 6.72 -20.03 5.48
N GLN A 73 6.62 -21.35 5.66
CA GLN A 73 7.64 -22.19 6.27
C GLN A 73 8.38 -23.00 5.21
N PRO A 74 9.72 -23.10 5.24
CA PRO A 74 10.44 -23.97 4.32
C PRO A 74 9.83 -25.38 4.31
N LEU A 75 9.72 -26.00 3.14
CA LEU A 75 9.30 -27.39 3.03
C LEU A 75 10.41 -28.28 3.61
N ILE A 76 10.18 -28.85 4.79
CA ILE A 76 11.16 -29.69 5.49
C ILE A 76 11.05 -31.15 5.02
N ASN A 77 9.83 -31.65 4.83
CA ASN A 77 9.57 -33.03 4.42
C ASN A 77 8.65 -33.08 3.19
N ALA A 78 9.25 -33.33 2.03
CA ALA A 78 8.52 -33.43 0.77
C ALA A 78 7.65 -34.69 0.70
N ASP A 79 8.10 -35.81 1.26
CA ASP A 79 7.37 -37.08 1.21
C ASP A 79 6.09 -37.01 2.05
N GLU A 80 6.10 -36.30 3.17
CA GLU A 80 4.90 -36.04 3.98
C GLU A 80 3.85 -35.23 3.19
N LEU A 81 4.28 -34.15 2.52
CA LEU A 81 3.39 -33.35 1.68
C LEU A 81 2.80 -34.22 0.57
N ILE A 82 3.65 -34.94 -0.17
CA ILE A 82 3.23 -35.81 -1.26
C ILE A 82 2.27 -36.90 -0.76
N GLY A 83 2.55 -37.53 0.38
CA GLY A 83 1.68 -38.54 0.98
C GLY A 83 0.31 -38.00 1.39
N SER A 84 0.24 -36.72 1.76
CA SER A 84 -0.97 -36.08 2.28
C SER A 84 -1.95 -35.54 1.25
N VAL A 85 -1.61 -35.57 -0.05
CA VAL A 85 -2.44 -35.07 -1.15
C VAL A 85 -2.53 -36.07 -2.29
N GLU A 86 -3.61 -36.04 -3.06
CA GLU A 86 -3.81 -36.91 -4.23
C GLU A 86 -3.54 -36.17 -5.54
N THR A 87 -3.77 -34.85 -5.56
CA THR A 87 -3.65 -34.01 -6.75
C THR A 87 -2.73 -32.83 -6.51
N PHE A 88 -1.84 -32.58 -7.47
CA PHE A 88 -1.06 -31.35 -7.55
C PHE A 88 -1.58 -30.48 -8.69
N ILE A 89 -1.87 -29.23 -8.39
CA ILE A 89 -2.15 -28.19 -9.37
C ILE A 89 -0.88 -27.34 -9.50
N PHE A 90 -0.39 -27.14 -10.70
CA PHE A 90 0.77 -26.29 -10.99
C PHE A 90 0.34 -25.08 -11.79
N ASP A 91 0.83 -23.88 -11.42
CA ASP A 91 0.97 -22.83 -12.43
C ASP A 91 2.01 -23.25 -13.49
N CYS A 92 2.05 -22.56 -14.61
CA CYS A 92 2.94 -22.85 -15.73
C CYS A 92 4.09 -21.85 -15.83
N ASP A 93 3.80 -20.58 -16.12
CA ASP A 93 4.81 -19.53 -16.23
C ASP A 93 5.42 -19.28 -14.84
N GLY A 94 6.76 -19.34 -14.71
CA GLY A 94 7.43 -19.18 -13.42
C GLY A 94 7.54 -20.45 -12.57
N VAL A 95 6.81 -21.53 -12.92
CA VAL A 95 6.80 -22.82 -12.21
C VAL A 95 7.31 -23.96 -13.08
N ILE A 96 6.74 -24.16 -14.26
CA ILE A 96 7.17 -25.19 -15.23
C ILE A 96 8.26 -24.63 -16.15
N TRP A 97 8.09 -23.38 -16.62
CA TRP A 97 9.01 -22.74 -17.57
C TRP A 97 9.17 -21.24 -17.32
N LYS A 98 10.18 -20.65 -17.98
CA LYS A 98 10.32 -19.21 -18.19
C LYS A 98 10.46 -18.95 -19.68
N GLY A 99 9.47 -18.30 -20.29
CA GLY A 99 9.39 -18.20 -21.74
C GLY A 99 9.31 -19.58 -22.38
N ASP A 100 10.32 -19.94 -23.16
CA ASP A 100 10.42 -21.23 -23.87
C ASP A 100 11.48 -22.16 -23.27
N LYS A 101 11.96 -21.87 -22.06
CA LYS A 101 12.92 -22.72 -21.34
C LYS A 101 12.29 -23.36 -20.11
N LEU A 102 12.42 -24.68 -19.99
CA LEU A 102 12.01 -25.40 -18.78
C LEU A 102 12.85 -24.96 -17.57
N ILE A 103 12.21 -24.94 -16.40
CA ILE A 103 12.90 -24.79 -15.13
C ILE A 103 13.58 -26.12 -14.76
N ASP A 104 14.83 -26.03 -14.31
CA ASP A 104 15.64 -27.20 -13.99
C ASP A 104 14.97 -28.11 -12.95
N GLY A 105 14.90 -29.42 -13.25
CA GLY A 105 14.31 -30.41 -12.36
C GLY A 105 12.80 -30.60 -12.51
N VAL A 106 12.12 -29.86 -13.40
CA VAL A 106 10.67 -30.00 -13.64
C VAL A 106 10.31 -31.38 -14.21
N PRO A 107 10.92 -31.87 -15.32
CA PRO A 107 10.58 -33.20 -15.86
C PRO A 107 10.68 -34.31 -14.81
N GLN A 108 11.80 -34.36 -14.08
CA GLN A 108 12.05 -35.34 -13.04
C GLN A 108 11.03 -35.24 -11.89
N THR A 109 10.55 -34.03 -11.58
CA THR A 109 9.55 -33.82 -10.53
C THR A 109 8.17 -34.31 -10.98
N LEU A 110 7.76 -34.01 -12.21
CA LEU A 110 6.47 -34.47 -12.75
C LEU A 110 6.45 -36.00 -12.88
N ASP A 111 7.50 -36.60 -13.41
CA ASP A 111 7.63 -38.05 -13.54
C ASP A 111 7.61 -38.75 -12.17
N MET A 112 8.32 -38.19 -11.19
CA MET A 112 8.31 -38.71 -9.82
C MET A 112 6.91 -38.68 -9.22
N LEU A 113 6.18 -37.57 -9.35
CA LEU A 113 4.82 -37.46 -8.83
C LEU A 113 3.87 -38.44 -9.52
N ARG A 114 3.96 -38.59 -10.85
CA ARG A 114 3.18 -39.59 -11.60
C ARG A 114 3.51 -41.02 -11.18
N SER A 115 4.79 -41.35 -11.00
CA SER A 115 5.22 -42.69 -10.52
C SER A 115 4.68 -43.03 -9.13
N ARG A 116 4.34 -42.02 -8.32
CA ARG A 116 3.70 -42.15 -7.01
C ARG A 116 2.17 -42.05 -7.06
N GLY A 117 1.58 -42.19 -8.25
CA GLY A 117 0.14 -42.20 -8.47
C GLY A 117 -0.54 -40.85 -8.24
N LYS A 118 0.21 -39.73 -8.29
CA LYS A 118 -0.37 -38.39 -8.11
C LYS A 118 -0.95 -37.87 -9.41
N ARG A 119 -2.13 -37.26 -9.33
CA ARG A 119 -2.74 -36.54 -10.46
C ARG A 119 -2.10 -35.17 -10.60
N LEU A 120 -1.74 -34.80 -11.84
CA LEU A 120 -1.19 -33.49 -12.15
C LEU A 120 -2.20 -32.69 -12.96
N VAL A 121 -2.33 -31.42 -12.64
CA VAL A 121 -3.18 -30.46 -13.36
C VAL A 121 -2.41 -29.16 -13.51
N PHE A 122 -2.50 -28.53 -14.68
CA PHE A 122 -1.79 -27.31 -15.01
C PHE A 122 -2.77 -26.17 -15.18
N VAL A 123 -2.73 -25.18 -14.28
CA VAL A 123 -3.67 -24.04 -14.24
C VAL A 123 -2.94 -22.74 -14.48
N THR A 124 -3.16 -22.12 -15.64
CA THR A 124 -2.47 -20.88 -16.04
C THR A 124 -3.45 -19.71 -16.25
N ASN A 125 -3.05 -18.52 -15.79
CA ASN A 125 -3.78 -17.28 -16.07
C ASN A 125 -3.49 -16.71 -17.46
N ASN A 126 -2.57 -17.29 -18.23
CA ASN A 126 -2.22 -16.80 -19.56
C ASN A 126 -3.26 -17.24 -20.60
N SER A 127 -4.10 -16.29 -21.03
CA SER A 127 -5.20 -16.50 -21.97
C SER A 127 -4.79 -16.41 -23.46
N THR A 128 -3.49 -16.31 -23.77
CA THR A 128 -3.02 -16.20 -25.18
C THR A 128 -3.22 -17.45 -26.01
N LYS A 129 -3.31 -18.62 -25.37
CA LYS A 129 -3.38 -19.94 -26.01
C LYS A 129 -4.58 -20.72 -25.51
N SER A 130 -5.16 -21.54 -26.37
CA SER A 130 -6.12 -22.58 -26.01
C SER A 130 -5.41 -23.74 -25.32
N ARG A 131 -6.16 -24.64 -24.70
CA ARG A 131 -5.64 -25.87 -24.09
C ARG A 131 -4.87 -26.73 -25.10
N LYS A 132 -5.41 -26.86 -26.31
CA LYS A 132 -4.72 -27.54 -27.43
C LYS A 132 -3.39 -26.89 -27.82
N GLN A 133 -3.33 -25.56 -27.83
CA GLN A 133 -2.09 -24.83 -28.09
C GLN A 133 -1.08 -24.98 -26.94
N TYR A 134 -1.54 -25.04 -25.68
CA TYR A 134 -0.67 -25.36 -24.55
C TYR A 134 -0.18 -26.81 -24.59
N GLY A 135 -1.01 -27.78 -24.98
CA GLY A 135 -0.58 -29.17 -25.17
C GLY A 135 0.64 -29.25 -26.10
N LYS A 136 0.58 -28.57 -27.26
CA LYS A 136 1.73 -28.45 -28.17
C LYS A 136 2.96 -27.78 -27.54
N LYS A 137 2.76 -26.80 -26.64
CA LYS A 137 3.87 -26.16 -25.93
C LYS A 137 4.53 -27.14 -24.96
N PHE A 138 3.75 -27.88 -24.16
CA PHE A 138 4.28 -28.94 -23.29
C PHE A 138 5.06 -29.98 -24.10
N GLU A 139 4.50 -30.45 -25.21
CA GLU A 139 5.14 -31.38 -26.13
C GLU A 139 6.47 -30.85 -26.68
N SER A 140 6.52 -29.59 -27.13
CA SER A 140 7.77 -28.96 -27.62
C SER A 140 8.86 -28.83 -26.54
N LEU A 141 8.48 -28.85 -25.27
CA LEU A 141 9.38 -28.82 -24.12
C LEU A 141 9.76 -30.24 -23.65
N GLY A 142 9.29 -31.28 -24.33
CA GLY A 142 9.55 -32.68 -23.98
C GLY A 142 8.74 -33.17 -22.78
N LEU A 143 7.60 -32.55 -22.50
CA LEU A 143 6.68 -32.97 -21.44
C LEU A 143 5.43 -33.62 -22.03
N ASP A 144 5.13 -34.83 -21.60
CA ASP A 144 3.90 -35.54 -21.96
C ASP A 144 2.74 -35.04 -21.10
N VAL A 145 1.92 -34.11 -21.61
CA VAL A 145 0.77 -33.53 -20.90
C VAL A 145 -0.44 -33.53 -21.83
N SER A 146 -1.52 -34.19 -21.39
CA SER A 146 -2.78 -34.25 -22.14
C SER A 146 -3.56 -32.94 -22.02
N GLU A 147 -4.39 -32.62 -23.02
CA GLU A 147 -5.23 -31.42 -23.00
C GLU A 147 -6.20 -31.39 -21.81
N GLU A 148 -6.57 -32.56 -21.27
CA GLU A 148 -7.48 -32.69 -20.12
C GLU A 148 -6.85 -32.30 -18.79
N GLU A 149 -5.52 -32.30 -18.71
CA GLU A 149 -4.73 -31.84 -17.57
C GLU A 149 -4.57 -30.32 -17.58
N ILE A 150 -4.93 -29.62 -18.66
CA ILE A 150 -4.65 -28.19 -18.85
C ILE A 150 -5.93 -27.35 -18.63
N PHE A 151 -5.81 -26.34 -17.77
CA PHE A 151 -6.87 -25.41 -17.39
C PHE A 151 -6.37 -23.99 -17.53
N ALA A 152 -6.45 -23.46 -18.74
CA ALA A 152 -6.09 -22.09 -19.03
C ALA A 152 -7.25 -21.12 -18.74
N SER A 153 -6.94 -19.88 -18.38
CA SER A 153 -7.93 -18.81 -18.21
C SER A 153 -8.71 -18.48 -19.49
N SER A 154 -8.15 -18.79 -20.67
CA SER A 154 -8.84 -18.75 -21.97
C SER A 154 -10.02 -19.72 -22.00
N PHE A 155 -9.86 -20.92 -21.44
CA PHE A 155 -10.92 -21.91 -21.28
C PHE A 155 -11.91 -21.51 -20.18
N ALA A 156 -11.44 -20.90 -19.09
CA ALA A 156 -12.28 -20.56 -17.93
C ALA A 156 -13.47 -19.66 -18.30
N ALA A 157 -13.32 -18.72 -19.23
CA ALA A 157 -14.41 -17.87 -19.68
C ALA A 157 -15.51 -18.69 -20.40
N ALA A 158 -15.12 -19.56 -21.33
CA ALA A 158 -16.04 -20.45 -22.04
C ALA A 158 -16.73 -21.45 -21.08
N ALA A 159 -15.98 -22.02 -20.13
CA ALA A 159 -16.51 -22.90 -19.11
C ALA A 159 -17.53 -22.18 -18.21
N TYR A 160 -17.26 -20.93 -17.83
CA TYR A 160 -18.19 -20.13 -17.03
C TYR A 160 -19.49 -19.86 -17.78
N LEU A 161 -19.40 -19.39 -19.04
CA LEU A 161 -20.57 -19.17 -19.89
C LEU A 161 -21.41 -20.44 -20.04
N LYS A 162 -20.75 -21.60 -20.20
CA LYS A 162 -21.44 -22.90 -20.24
C LYS A 162 -22.12 -23.24 -18.91
N SER A 163 -21.52 -22.90 -17.77
CA SER A 163 -22.07 -23.21 -16.44
C SER A 163 -23.32 -22.42 -16.07
N ILE A 164 -23.55 -21.29 -16.73
CA ILE A 164 -24.74 -20.44 -16.54
C ILE A 164 -25.75 -20.60 -17.68
N ASP A 165 -25.60 -21.63 -18.51
CA ASP A 165 -26.41 -21.88 -19.71
C ASP A 165 -26.54 -20.65 -20.62
N PHE A 166 -25.41 -19.96 -20.85
CA PHE A 166 -25.39 -18.79 -21.73
C PHE A 166 -25.87 -19.17 -23.15
N PRO A 167 -26.74 -18.38 -23.80
CA PRO A 167 -27.25 -18.69 -25.13
C PRO A 167 -26.13 -18.82 -26.18
N LYS A 168 -26.23 -19.85 -27.03
CA LYS A 168 -25.24 -20.13 -28.09
C LYS A 168 -25.63 -19.57 -29.45
N ASP A 169 -26.92 -19.35 -29.66
CA ASP A 169 -27.50 -18.86 -30.89
C ASP A 169 -28.83 -18.15 -30.61
N LYS A 170 -29.26 -17.29 -31.53
CA LYS A 170 -30.53 -16.55 -31.43
C LYS A 170 -31.78 -17.45 -31.36
N LYS A 171 -31.72 -18.72 -31.81
CA LYS A 171 -32.90 -19.57 -32.02
C LYS A 171 -33.19 -20.58 -30.91
N ALA A 172 -32.27 -20.84 -29.98
CA ALA A 172 -32.48 -21.85 -28.93
C ALA A 172 -33.31 -21.40 -27.71
N SER A 173 -33.77 -20.14 -27.66
CA SER A 173 -34.57 -19.63 -26.53
C SER A 173 -36.06 -20.03 -26.61
N ASN A 174 -36.34 -21.34 -26.57
CA ASN A 174 -37.71 -21.87 -26.44
C ASN A 174 -38.14 -22.10 -24.98
N ASN A 175 -37.35 -21.67 -24.00
CA ASN A 175 -37.72 -21.72 -22.58
C ASN A 175 -38.39 -20.41 -22.14
N LEU A 176 -39.47 -20.56 -21.39
CA LEU A 176 -40.49 -19.57 -20.97
C LEU A 176 -39.98 -18.36 -20.16
N PHE A 177 -38.67 -18.15 -20.05
CA PHE A 177 -38.07 -16.94 -19.48
C PHE A 177 -37.78 -15.93 -20.60
N TYR A 178 -38.81 -15.16 -20.95
CA TYR A 178 -38.72 -13.97 -21.79
C TYR A 178 -37.56 -13.06 -21.33
N PHE A 179 -36.70 -12.63 -22.29
CA PHE A 179 -35.83 -11.42 -22.32
C PHE A 179 -34.35 -11.60 -22.73
N LEU A 180 -33.78 -12.79 -22.89
CA LEU A 180 -32.36 -12.94 -23.27
C LEU A 180 -32.20 -13.26 -24.76
N GLN A 181 -32.15 -12.22 -25.60
CA GLN A 181 -31.93 -12.30 -27.05
C GLN A 181 -30.43 -12.20 -27.41
N TRP A 182 -29.55 -12.80 -26.59
CA TRP A 182 -28.10 -12.70 -26.75
C TRP A 182 -27.57 -13.79 -27.68
N GLY A 183 -26.67 -13.43 -28.60
CA GLY A 183 -26.06 -14.38 -29.52
C GLY A 183 -24.54 -14.39 -29.48
N PHE A 184 -23.89 -13.29 -29.06
CA PHE A 184 -22.45 -13.12 -29.24
C PHE A 184 -21.70 -12.78 -27.95
N VAL A 185 -20.44 -13.23 -27.92
CA VAL A 185 -19.42 -12.82 -26.96
C VAL A 185 -18.43 -11.88 -27.65
N TYR A 186 -18.35 -10.62 -27.23
CA TYR A 186 -17.30 -9.73 -27.72
C TYR A 186 -16.00 -9.98 -26.95
N VAL A 187 -14.91 -10.24 -27.66
CA VAL A 187 -13.63 -10.63 -27.07
C VAL A 187 -12.61 -9.53 -27.24
N VAL A 188 -12.02 -9.12 -26.12
CA VAL A 188 -10.82 -8.28 -26.06
C VAL A 188 -9.70 -9.15 -25.52
N GLY A 189 -8.97 -9.79 -26.42
CA GLY A 189 -8.02 -10.83 -26.08
C GLY A 189 -7.46 -11.53 -27.31
N GLU A 190 -6.55 -12.47 -27.08
CA GLU A 190 -5.90 -13.23 -28.15
C GLU A 190 -6.67 -14.50 -28.56
N ASP A 191 -6.15 -15.14 -29.63
CA ASP A 191 -6.68 -16.31 -30.31
C ASP A 191 -7.04 -17.48 -29.39
N GLY A 192 -6.33 -17.65 -28.28
CA GLY A 192 -6.63 -18.69 -27.29
C GLY A 192 -8.04 -18.62 -26.72
N ILE A 193 -8.56 -17.41 -26.45
CA ILE A 193 -9.93 -17.22 -25.95
C ILE A 193 -10.94 -17.57 -27.05
N LEU A 194 -10.70 -17.12 -28.28
CA LEU A 194 -11.58 -17.35 -29.43
C LEU A 194 -11.78 -18.84 -29.69
N LYS A 195 -10.68 -19.60 -29.70
CA LYS A 195 -10.69 -21.06 -29.90
C LYS A 195 -11.45 -21.80 -28.82
N GLU A 196 -11.30 -21.41 -27.55
CA GLU A 196 -12.03 -22.07 -26.46
C GLU A 196 -13.53 -21.74 -26.49
N LEU A 197 -13.92 -20.53 -26.91
CA LEU A 197 -15.32 -20.17 -27.14
C LEU A 197 -15.91 -20.99 -28.30
N GLU A 198 -15.19 -21.11 -29.41
CA GLU A 198 -15.58 -21.92 -30.57
C GLU A 198 -15.77 -23.39 -30.19
N LEU A 199 -14.82 -23.98 -29.46
CA LEU A 199 -14.90 -25.36 -28.96
C LEU A 199 -16.09 -25.58 -28.00
N ALA A 200 -16.49 -24.55 -27.26
CA ALA A 200 -17.68 -24.60 -26.41
C ALA A 200 -19.00 -24.35 -27.18
N GLY A 201 -18.92 -23.97 -28.46
CA GLY A 201 -20.04 -23.67 -29.34
C GLY A 201 -20.62 -22.27 -29.17
N PHE A 202 -19.84 -21.31 -28.65
CA PHE A 202 -20.25 -19.91 -28.56
C PHE A 202 -19.83 -19.13 -29.81
N GLN A 203 -20.71 -18.27 -30.29
CA GLN A 203 -20.36 -17.29 -31.33
C GLN A 203 -19.68 -16.08 -30.68
N TYR A 204 -18.68 -15.54 -31.36
CA TYR A 204 -17.90 -14.42 -30.85
C TYR A 204 -17.66 -13.35 -31.92
N LEU A 205 -17.29 -12.17 -31.46
CA LEU A 205 -16.85 -11.02 -32.26
C LEU A 205 -15.55 -10.46 -31.66
N GLY A 206 -14.73 -9.79 -32.47
CA GLY A 206 -13.52 -9.10 -31.99
C GLY A 206 -12.28 -10.00 -31.93
N GLY A 207 -11.43 -9.80 -30.92
CA GLY A 207 -10.13 -10.47 -30.85
C GLY A 207 -9.06 -9.80 -31.72
N PRO A 208 -8.01 -10.51 -32.19
CA PRO A 208 -6.88 -9.91 -32.89
C PRO A 208 -7.25 -9.13 -34.18
N GLU A 209 -8.30 -9.54 -34.89
CA GLU A 209 -8.77 -8.89 -36.12
C GLU A 209 -9.15 -7.42 -35.94
N ASP A 210 -9.64 -7.05 -34.75
CA ASP A 210 -9.99 -5.68 -34.40
C ASP A 210 -8.76 -4.81 -34.10
N GLY A 211 -7.56 -5.38 -34.11
CA GLY A 211 -6.31 -4.71 -33.74
C GLY A 211 -5.96 -3.48 -34.59
N GLY A 212 -6.31 -3.51 -35.86
CA GLY A 212 -6.07 -2.40 -36.80
C GLY A 212 -7.17 -1.34 -36.82
N LYS A 213 -8.33 -1.59 -36.19
CA LYS A 213 -9.48 -0.69 -36.26
C LYS A 213 -9.22 0.61 -35.49
N LYS A 214 -9.68 1.72 -36.07
CA LYS A 214 -9.58 3.07 -35.50
C LYS A 214 -10.95 3.73 -35.51
N ILE A 215 -11.17 4.65 -34.57
CA ILE A 215 -12.40 5.44 -34.47
C ILE A 215 -12.10 6.86 -34.98
N GLU A 216 -12.97 7.38 -35.84
CA GLU A 216 -12.95 8.78 -36.23
C GLU A 216 -13.64 9.61 -35.13
N LEU A 217 -12.95 10.63 -34.61
CA LEU A 217 -13.49 11.51 -33.58
C LEU A 217 -13.92 12.84 -34.22
N LYS A 218 -15.22 12.99 -34.44
CA LYS A 218 -15.84 14.23 -34.94
C LYS A 218 -17.13 14.57 -34.19
N PRO A 219 -17.52 15.84 -34.09
CA PRO A 219 -18.77 16.23 -33.43
C PRO A 219 -19.97 15.46 -33.99
N GLY A 220 -20.81 14.93 -33.11
CA GLY A 220 -22.02 14.18 -33.47
C GLY A 220 -21.79 12.74 -33.95
N PHE A 221 -20.55 12.26 -34.06
CA PHE A 221 -20.29 10.86 -34.39
C PHE A 221 -20.67 9.94 -33.23
N LEU A 222 -21.50 8.94 -33.54
CA LEU A 222 -21.86 7.85 -32.63
C LEU A 222 -21.27 6.56 -33.17
N MET A 223 -20.55 5.83 -32.32
CA MET A 223 -20.07 4.50 -32.66
C MET A 223 -21.20 3.49 -32.44
N GLU A 224 -21.52 2.74 -33.50
CA GLU A 224 -22.46 1.63 -33.38
C GLU A 224 -21.76 0.39 -32.82
N HIS A 225 -22.53 -0.40 -32.07
CA HIS A 225 -22.12 -1.70 -31.57
C HIS A 225 -23.28 -2.69 -31.71
N ASP A 226 -22.93 -3.97 -31.72
CA ASP A 226 -23.91 -5.04 -31.89
C ASP A 226 -24.74 -5.22 -30.60
N LYS A 227 -26.06 -5.10 -30.75
CA LYS A 227 -27.04 -5.18 -29.65
C LYS A 227 -27.30 -6.61 -29.19
N ASP A 228 -26.81 -7.61 -29.91
CA ASP A 228 -26.91 -9.04 -29.57
C ASP A 228 -25.70 -9.55 -28.76
N VAL A 229 -24.73 -8.67 -28.45
CA VAL A 229 -23.59 -9.01 -27.57
C VAL A 229 -24.05 -9.08 -26.12
N GLY A 230 -24.10 -10.30 -25.57
CA GLY A 230 -24.53 -10.57 -24.19
C GLY A 230 -23.40 -10.74 -23.20
N ALA A 231 -22.15 -10.83 -23.67
CA ALA A 231 -20.98 -10.87 -22.81
C ALA A 231 -19.78 -10.19 -23.48
N VAL A 232 -19.00 -9.46 -22.69
CA VAL A 232 -17.69 -8.95 -23.05
C VAL A 232 -16.65 -9.69 -22.21
N VAL A 233 -15.76 -10.42 -22.88
CA VAL A 233 -14.65 -11.15 -22.26
C VAL A 233 -13.35 -10.38 -22.49
N VAL A 234 -12.72 -9.93 -21.41
CA VAL A 234 -11.46 -9.18 -21.43
C VAL A 234 -10.33 -10.06 -20.89
N GLY A 235 -9.29 -10.25 -21.70
CA GLY A 235 -8.07 -10.91 -21.33
C GLY A 235 -6.84 -10.13 -21.77
N PHE A 236 -5.70 -10.82 -21.79
CA PHE A 236 -4.47 -10.22 -22.31
C PHE A 236 -4.58 -10.12 -23.85
N ASP A 237 -4.30 -8.92 -24.38
CA ASP A 237 -4.44 -8.59 -25.80
C ASP A 237 -3.26 -7.72 -26.26
N ARG A 238 -2.37 -8.24 -27.11
CA ARG A 238 -1.30 -7.42 -27.73
C ARG A 238 -1.83 -6.45 -28.79
N TYR A 239 -3.03 -6.68 -29.28
CA TYR A 239 -3.73 -5.85 -30.27
C TYR A 239 -4.75 -4.93 -29.61
N PHE A 240 -4.52 -4.60 -28.34
CA PHE A 240 -5.37 -3.71 -27.56
C PHE A 240 -5.33 -2.28 -28.12
N ASN A 241 -6.49 -1.70 -28.40
CA ASN A 241 -6.61 -0.36 -28.94
C ASN A 241 -7.87 0.35 -28.41
N TYR A 242 -7.99 1.65 -28.71
CA TYR A 242 -9.14 2.45 -28.26
C TYR A 242 -10.47 1.97 -28.88
N TYR A 243 -10.46 1.42 -30.11
CA TYR A 243 -11.66 0.89 -30.75
C TYR A 243 -12.31 -0.22 -29.92
N LYS A 244 -11.51 -1.22 -29.51
CA LYS A 244 -11.97 -2.35 -28.68
C LYS A 244 -12.51 -1.89 -27.33
N VAL A 245 -11.82 -0.93 -26.70
CA VAL A 245 -12.26 -0.34 -25.43
C VAL A 245 -13.63 0.29 -25.60
N GLN A 246 -13.79 1.19 -26.58
CA GLN A 246 -15.06 1.86 -26.81
C GLN A 246 -16.18 0.87 -27.16
N TYR A 247 -15.93 -0.09 -28.07
CA TYR A 247 -16.92 -1.10 -28.48
C TYR A 247 -17.42 -1.90 -27.27
N GLY A 248 -16.50 -2.50 -26.50
CA GLY A 248 -16.87 -3.29 -25.33
C GLY A 248 -17.51 -2.46 -24.21
N THR A 249 -17.10 -1.19 -24.03
CA THR A 249 -17.74 -0.27 -23.08
C THR A 249 -19.19 0.00 -23.45
N LEU A 250 -19.47 0.20 -24.74
CA LEU A 250 -20.84 0.39 -25.22
C LEU A 250 -21.67 -0.88 -25.04
N CYS A 251 -21.14 -2.07 -25.36
CA CYS A 251 -21.81 -3.34 -25.07
C CYS A 251 -22.16 -3.45 -23.57
N ILE A 252 -21.19 -3.23 -22.67
CA ILE A 252 -21.41 -3.37 -21.21
C ILE A 252 -22.42 -2.36 -20.67
N ARG A 253 -22.49 -1.15 -21.24
CA ARG A 253 -23.34 -0.07 -20.74
C ARG A 253 -24.74 -0.07 -21.33
N GLU A 254 -24.86 -0.35 -22.62
CA GLU A 254 -26.09 -0.15 -23.37
C GLU A 254 -26.87 -1.45 -23.62
N ASN A 255 -26.20 -2.61 -23.63
CA ASN A 255 -26.88 -3.89 -23.81
C ASN A 255 -27.40 -4.40 -22.45
N PRO A 256 -28.72 -4.55 -22.24
CA PRO A 256 -29.27 -4.92 -20.93
C PRO A 256 -28.75 -6.25 -20.40
N GLY A 257 -28.13 -6.28 -19.22
CA GLY A 257 -27.65 -7.54 -18.64
C GLY A 257 -26.39 -8.12 -19.32
N CYS A 258 -25.72 -7.36 -20.20
CA CYS A 258 -24.45 -7.76 -20.77
C CYS A 258 -23.42 -8.04 -19.65
N LEU A 259 -22.83 -9.24 -19.70
CA LEU A 259 -21.83 -9.70 -18.74
C LEU A 259 -20.49 -9.05 -19.01
N PHE A 260 -19.79 -8.63 -17.95
CA PHE A 260 -18.41 -8.18 -18.03
C PHE A 260 -17.52 -9.22 -17.35
N ILE A 261 -16.77 -9.97 -18.15
CA ILE A 261 -15.96 -11.11 -17.71
C ILE A 261 -14.48 -10.80 -17.93
N ALA A 262 -13.64 -11.04 -16.92
CA ALA A 262 -12.19 -10.93 -17.02
C ALA A 262 -11.54 -12.32 -16.89
N THR A 263 -10.67 -12.68 -17.84
CA THR A 263 -9.94 -13.96 -17.79
C THR A 263 -8.98 -14.01 -16.59
N ASN A 264 -8.33 -12.90 -16.24
CA ASN A 264 -7.55 -12.71 -15.02
C ASN A 264 -7.38 -11.20 -14.73
N ARG A 265 -6.76 -10.84 -13.60
CA ARG A 265 -6.43 -9.45 -13.24
C ARG A 265 -4.93 -9.24 -12.98
N ASP A 266 -4.09 -10.08 -13.55
CA ASP A 266 -2.65 -10.03 -13.31
C ASP A 266 -2.11 -8.69 -13.82
N ALA A 267 -1.49 -7.91 -12.92
CA ALA A 267 -0.98 -6.59 -13.27
C ALA A 267 0.18 -6.67 -14.28
N VAL A 268 1.00 -7.71 -14.15
CA VAL A 268 2.16 -7.99 -15.01
C VAL A 268 2.20 -9.47 -15.40
N THR A 269 2.82 -9.77 -16.54
CA THR A 269 3.03 -11.12 -17.07
C THR A 269 4.47 -11.28 -17.61
N HIS A 270 4.91 -12.52 -17.82
CA HIS A 270 6.24 -12.87 -18.32
C HIS A 270 6.14 -13.46 -19.74
N LEU A 271 6.01 -12.59 -20.74
CA LEU A 271 5.99 -13.00 -22.15
C LEU A 271 7.39 -13.36 -22.68
N THR A 272 8.42 -12.77 -22.07
CA THR A 272 9.83 -13.05 -22.34
C THR A 272 10.55 -13.26 -21.02
N ASP A 273 11.76 -13.83 -21.08
CA ASP A 273 12.63 -14.06 -19.93
C ASP A 273 13.32 -12.79 -19.40
N ALA A 274 13.37 -11.72 -20.21
CA ALA A 274 14.12 -10.51 -19.92
C ALA A 274 13.44 -9.54 -18.93
N GLN A 275 12.11 -9.39 -19.00
CA GLN A 275 11.39 -8.40 -18.18
C GLN A 275 9.91 -8.75 -17.95
N GLU A 276 9.29 -8.04 -17.01
CA GLU A 276 7.84 -8.01 -16.84
C GLU A 276 7.16 -7.14 -17.90
N TRP A 277 6.04 -7.62 -18.41
CA TRP A 277 5.18 -6.92 -19.36
C TRP A 277 3.82 -6.63 -18.72
N ALA A 278 3.09 -5.63 -19.21
CA ALA A 278 1.74 -5.34 -18.74
C ALA A 278 0.85 -6.58 -18.89
N GLY A 279 0.18 -7.00 -17.82
CA GLY A 279 -0.69 -8.17 -17.81
C GLY A 279 -2.15 -7.83 -18.12
N GLY A 280 -3.01 -8.86 -18.17
CA GLY A 280 -4.45 -8.71 -18.46
C GLY A 280 -5.18 -7.72 -17.54
N GLY A 281 -4.72 -7.57 -16.29
CA GLY A 281 -5.25 -6.58 -15.34
C GLY A 281 -5.14 -5.13 -15.83
N SER A 282 -4.15 -4.81 -16.66
CA SER A 282 -4.00 -3.47 -17.26
C SER A 282 -5.10 -3.17 -18.29
N MET A 283 -5.42 -4.14 -19.16
CA MET A 283 -6.52 -4.05 -20.13
C MET A 283 -7.87 -4.02 -19.43
N VAL A 284 -8.07 -4.88 -18.42
CA VAL A 284 -9.29 -4.87 -17.58
C VAL A 284 -9.46 -3.52 -16.88
N GLY A 285 -8.38 -2.89 -16.42
CA GLY A 285 -8.41 -1.57 -15.79
C GLY A 285 -9.00 -0.47 -16.70
N ALA A 286 -8.77 -0.52 -18.01
CA ALA A 286 -9.37 0.41 -18.96
C ALA A 286 -10.90 0.27 -19.06
N PHE A 287 -11.40 -0.97 -19.00
CA PHE A 287 -12.84 -1.26 -18.96
C PHE A 287 -13.46 -0.86 -17.63
N VAL A 288 -12.82 -1.15 -16.49
CA VAL A 288 -13.29 -0.68 -15.18
C VAL A 288 -13.37 0.85 -15.16
N GLY A 289 -12.35 1.54 -15.67
CA GLY A 289 -12.32 3.00 -15.73
C GLY A 289 -13.42 3.59 -16.62
N SER A 290 -13.70 3.02 -17.78
CA SER A 290 -14.70 3.54 -18.71
C SER A 290 -16.14 3.14 -18.37
N THR A 291 -16.35 1.94 -17.83
CA THR A 291 -17.67 1.42 -17.49
C THR A 291 -18.10 1.75 -16.06
N GLN A 292 -17.13 1.94 -15.14
CA GLN A 292 -17.33 2.04 -13.68
C GLN A 292 -17.99 0.78 -13.08
N ARG A 293 -17.81 -0.38 -13.72
CA ARG A 293 -18.29 -1.69 -13.26
C ARG A 293 -17.09 -2.62 -13.03
N GLU A 294 -17.17 -3.45 -12.00
CA GLU A 294 -16.17 -4.50 -11.76
C GLU A 294 -16.52 -5.75 -12.60
N PRO A 295 -15.51 -6.45 -13.17
CA PRO A 295 -15.74 -7.68 -13.90
C PRO A 295 -15.94 -8.87 -12.98
N LEU A 296 -16.62 -9.88 -13.50
CA LEU A 296 -16.52 -11.24 -12.99
C LEU A 296 -15.17 -11.84 -13.42
N VAL A 297 -14.32 -12.19 -12.47
CA VAL A 297 -13.02 -12.80 -12.75
C VAL A 297 -13.14 -14.33 -12.75
N VAL A 298 -12.76 -14.98 -13.85
CA VAL A 298 -12.84 -16.44 -14.00
C VAL A 298 -11.51 -17.17 -13.76
N GLY A 299 -10.38 -16.47 -13.90
CA GLY A 299 -9.04 -16.98 -13.59
C GLY A 299 -8.65 -16.85 -12.12
N LYS A 300 -7.44 -17.31 -11.78
CA LYS A 300 -6.86 -17.17 -10.42
C LYS A 300 -6.84 -15.67 -10.03
N PRO A 301 -7.20 -15.27 -8.79
CA PRO A 301 -7.46 -16.10 -7.61
C PRO A 301 -8.92 -16.55 -7.40
N SER A 302 -9.79 -16.42 -8.40
CA SER A 302 -11.17 -16.91 -8.35
C SER A 302 -11.22 -18.43 -8.17
N THR A 303 -12.10 -18.94 -7.30
CA THR A 303 -12.21 -20.39 -7.06
C THR A 303 -12.90 -21.15 -8.18
N PHE A 304 -13.46 -20.46 -9.19
CA PHE A 304 -14.24 -21.07 -10.26
C PHE A 304 -13.54 -22.29 -10.90
N MET A 305 -12.27 -22.16 -11.29
CA MET A 305 -11.51 -23.29 -11.85
C MET A 305 -11.25 -24.40 -10.82
N MET A 306 -11.04 -24.06 -9.55
CA MET A 306 -10.88 -25.05 -8.48
C MET A 306 -12.16 -25.85 -8.27
N ASP A 307 -13.31 -25.18 -8.25
CA ASP A 307 -14.63 -25.78 -8.11
C ASP A 307 -14.94 -26.69 -9.30
N TYR A 308 -14.66 -26.21 -10.50
CA TYR A 308 -14.79 -26.98 -11.73
C TYR A 308 -13.92 -28.24 -11.70
N LEU A 309 -12.65 -28.10 -11.31
CA LEU A 309 -11.70 -29.20 -11.17
C LEU A 309 -12.17 -30.24 -10.16
N ALA A 310 -12.49 -29.80 -8.94
CA ALA A 310 -12.94 -30.69 -7.87
C ALA A 310 -14.18 -31.50 -8.29
N ASN A 311 -15.14 -30.85 -8.95
CA ASN A 311 -16.35 -31.51 -9.45
C ASN A 311 -16.07 -32.47 -10.61
N LYS A 312 -15.28 -32.05 -11.61
CA LYS A 312 -14.92 -32.90 -12.76
C LYS A 312 -14.23 -34.19 -12.31
N PHE A 313 -13.41 -34.08 -11.28
CA PHE A 313 -12.52 -35.14 -10.84
C PHE A 313 -12.97 -35.91 -9.59
N GLY A 314 -14.05 -35.47 -8.94
CA GLY A 314 -14.57 -36.09 -7.72
C GLY A 314 -13.61 -36.03 -6.52
N ILE A 315 -12.75 -35.00 -6.44
CA ILE A 315 -11.70 -34.88 -5.42
C ILE A 315 -12.05 -33.84 -4.35
N LEU A 316 -11.72 -34.13 -3.10
CA LEU A 316 -11.86 -33.15 -2.02
C LEU A 316 -10.76 -32.10 -2.15
N LYS A 317 -11.11 -30.82 -2.00
CA LYS A 317 -10.15 -29.72 -2.11
C LYS A 317 -9.02 -29.79 -1.08
N SER A 318 -9.26 -30.42 0.07
CA SER A 318 -8.23 -30.68 1.09
C SER A 318 -7.13 -31.66 0.65
N GLN A 319 -7.41 -32.48 -0.38
CA GLN A 319 -6.47 -33.43 -0.99
C GLN A 319 -5.73 -32.84 -2.20
N ILE A 320 -5.84 -31.52 -2.40
CA ILE A 320 -5.18 -30.79 -3.48
C ILE A 320 -4.04 -29.96 -2.90
N CYS A 321 -2.90 -29.94 -3.59
CA CYS A 321 -1.82 -28.98 -3.37
C CYS A 321 -1.69 -28.04 -4.58
N MET A 322 -1.88 -26.74 -4.37
CA MET A 322 -1.58 -25.71 -5.37
C MET A 322 -0.12 -25.28 -5.27
N VAL A 323 0.62 -25.42 -6.37
CA VAL A 323 2.01 -25.04 -6.54
C VAL A 323 2.08 -23.82 -7.46
N GLY A 324 2.61 -22.71 -6.96
CA GLY A 324 2.64 -21.44 -7.69
C GLY A 324 3.84 -20.59 -7.33
N ASP A 325 4.10 -19.55 -8.12
CA ASP A 325 5.18 -18.60 -7.90
C ASP A 325 4.69 -17.22 -7.43
N ARG A 326 3.37 -17.00 -7.39
CA ARG A 326 2.75 -15.73 -6.96
C ARG A 326 1.81 -15.88 -5.77
N LEU A 327 1.97 -15.00 -4.80
CA LEU A 327 1.20 -14.96 -3.56
C LEU A 327 -0.23 -14.48 -3.78
N ASP A 328 -0.40 -13.41 -4.55
CA ASP A 328 -1.69 -12.72 -4.76
C ASP A 328 -2.62 -13.43 -5.76
N THR A 329 -2.10 -14.42 -6.48
CA THR A 329 -2.81 -15.18 -7.51
C THR A 329 -2.81 -16.67 -7.17
N ASP A 330 -1.69 -17.37 -7.19
CA ASP A 330 -1.64 -18.82 -7.00
C ASP A 330 -1.89 -19.26 -5.56
N ILE A 331 -1.14 -18.67 -4.63
CA ILE A 331 -1.27 -19.04 -3.22
C ILE A 331 -2.65 -18.60 -2.71
N LEU A 332 -3.10 -17.41 -3.09
CA LEU A 332 -4.46 -16.97 -2.79
C LEU A 332 -5.53 -17.85 -3.44
N PHE A 333 -5.33 -18.32 -4.68
CA PHE A 333 -6.22 -19.29 -5.34
C PHE A 333 -6.33 -20.59 -4.55
N GLY A 334 -5.19 -21.16 -4.14
CA GLY A 334 -5.17 -22.38 -3.34
C GLY A 334 -5.80 -22.19 -1.96
N GLN A 335 -5.53 -21.06 -1.29
CA GLN A 335 -6.12 -20.74 0.01
C GLN A 335 -7.64 -20.53 -0.07
N ASN A 336 -8.11 -19.75 -1.05
CA ASN A 336 -9.55 -19.56 -1.31
C ASN A 336 -10.24 -20.88 -1.66
N GLY A 337 -9.52 -21.77 -2.36
CA GLY A 337 -9.97 -23.12 -2.66
C GLY A 337 -9.94 -24.08 -1.47
N GLY A 338 -9.38 -23.71 -0.31
CA GLY A 338 -9.22 -24.62 0.83
C GLY A 338 -8.22 -25.75 0.58
N CYS A 339 -7.26 -25.54 -0.33
CA CYS A 339 -6.21 -26.48 -0.69
C CYS A 339 -4.95 -26.25 0.15
N LYS A 340 -4.04 -27.24 0.15
CA LYS A 340 -2.66 -26.98 0.59
C LYS A 340 -1.96 -26.11 -0.44
N THR A 341 -1.00 -25.30 -0.01
CA THR A 341 -0.29 -24.37 -0.92
C THR A 341 1.22 -24.48 -0.78
N LEU A 342 1.91 -24.43 -1.91
CA LEU A 342 3.35 -24.55 -2.03
C LEU A 342 3.88 -23.42 -2.93
N LEU A 343 4.64 -22.50 -2.36
CA LEU A 343 5.27 -21.42 -3.11
C LEU A 343 6.65 -21.87 -3.61
N VAL A 344 6.87 -21.73 -4.91
CA VAL A 344 8.19 -21.87 -5.54
C VAL A 344 8.80 -20.50 -5.81
N LEU A 345 10.11 -20.38 -5.62
CA LEU A 345 10.83 -19.11 -5.74
C LEU A 345 11.45 -18.90 -7.12
N SER A 346 11.04 -19.68 -8.11
CA SER A 346 11.49 -19.56 -9.49
C SER A 346 10.84 -18.39 -10.21
N GLY A 347 9.67 -17.89 -9.79
CA GLY A 347 8.93 -16.86 -10.51
C GLY A 347 8.89 -15.48 -9.83
N ALA A 348 7.72 -14.81 -9.87
CA ALA A 348 7.60 -13.37 -9.65
C ALA A 348 7.73 -12.92 -8.18
N ASP A 349 7.27 -13.71 -7.22
CA ASP A 349 7.42 -13.38 -5.80
C ASP A 349 8.68 -14.02 -5.19
N MET A 350 9.67 -13.19 -4.87
CA MET A 350 10.85 -13.59 -4.10
C MET A 350 10.58 -13.55 -2.60
N ILE A 351 10.72 -14.69 -1.92
CA ILE A 351 10.91 -14.77 -0.47
C ILE A 351 12.40 -14.99 -0.21
N GLU A 352 13.01 -14.18 0.66
CA GLU A 352 14.39 -14.42 1.12
C GLU A 352 14.43 -15.69 1.98
N CYS A 353 15.15 -16.72 1.52
CA CYS A 353 15.29 -17.98 2.25
C CYS A 353 16.11 -17.75 3.53
N SER A 354 15.50 -18.00 4.69
CA SER A 354 16.11 -17.84 6.01
C SER A 354 17.25 -18.82 6.33
N VAL A 355 17.42 -19.88 5.52
CA VAL A 355 18.38 -20.96 5.78
C VAL A 355 19.68 -20.79 4.98
N CYS A 356 19.60 -20.38 3.71
CA CYS A 356 20.78 -20.35 2.82
C CYS A 356 21.19 -18.96 2.31
N HIS A 357 20.43 -17.90 2.60
CA HIS A 357 20.73 -16.52 2.18
C HIS A 357 20.99 -16.31 0.67
N SER A 358 20.69 -17.29 -0.20
CA SER A 358 20.95 -17.17 -1.64
C SER A 358 19.93 -16.21 -2.27
N LYS A 359 20.37 -14.98 -2.50
CA LYS A 359 19.69 -14.01 -3.37
C LYS A 359 19.93 -14.42 -4.82
N ILE A 360 18.89 -14.86 -5.53
CA ILE A 360 18.96 -15.07 -6.98
C ILE A 360 18.14 -13.98 -7.68
N SER A 361 18.84 -13.32 -8.61
CA SER A 361 18.52 -12.11 -9.38
C SER A 361 18.34 -10.81 -8.57
N ALA A 362 19.49 -10.18 -8.35
CA ALA A 362 19.61 -8.83 -7.86
C ALA A 362 19.05 -7.82 -8.87
N ASN A 363 17.93 -7.17 -8.55
CA ASN A 363 17.75 -5.76 -8.91
C ASN A 363 16.78 -5.02 -7.96
N ASN A 364 17.36 -4.20 -7.07
CA ASN A 364 16.77 -3.03 -6.42
C ASN A 364 15.47 -3.22 -5.57
N ASN A 365 15.53 -4.00 -4.47
CA ASN A 365 14.35 -4.24 -3.61
C ASN A 365 14.14 -3.28 -2.41
N ASN A 366 15.15 -2.52 -2.00
CA ASN A 366 14.97 -1.57 -0.90
C ASN A 366 14.08 -0.36 -1.27
N SER A 367 13.89 -0.10 -2.55
CA SER A 367 13.04 1.00 -3.05
C SER A 367 11.57 0.59 -3.19
N LYS A 368 11.29 -0.68 -3.51
CA LYS A 368 9.93 -1.13 -3.90
C LYS A 368 9.02 -1.36 -2.69
N ALA A 369 9.54 -1.86 -1.57
CA ALA A 369 8.76 -1.99 -0.33
C ALA A 369 8.29 -0.62 0.21
N VAL A 370 9.14 0.39 0.10
CA VAL A 370 8.87 1.77 0.53
C VAL A 370 7.85 2.46 -0.36
N VAL A 371 7.94 2.27 -1.68
CA VAL A 371 6.93 2.76 -2.64
C VAL A 371 5.57 2.09 -2.38
N ARG A 372 5.54 0.76 -2.16
CA ARG A 372 4.29 0.03 -1.83
C ARG A 372 3.66 0.49 -0.50
N ALA A 373 4.46 0.81 0.53
CA ALA A 373 3.93 1.34 1.80
C ALA A 373 3.34 2.76 1.64
N TYR A 374 3.88 3.54 0.70
CA TYR A 374 3.39 4.89 0.39
C TYR A 374 2.11 4.86 -0.47
N ASP A 375 2.06 4.02 -1.51
CA ASP A 375 0.91 3.90 -2.40
C ASP A 375 -0.32 3.31 -1.69
N ARG A 376 -0.13 2.35 -0.77
CA ARG A 376 -1.21 1.77 0.05
C ARG A 376 -1.85 2.78 1.00
N HIS A 377 -1.15 3.87 1.33
CA HIS A 377 -1.65 4.90 2.25
C HIS A 377 -2.50 5.97 1.54
N ARG A 378 -2.46 6.05 0.20
CA ARG A 378 -3.10 7.12 -0.57
C ARG A 378 -4.38 6.69 -1.29
N SER A 379 -4.61 5.38 -1.47
CA SER A 379 -5.76 4.88 -2.24
C SER A 379 -7.08 4.82 -1.47
N ASP A 380 -7.10 4.83 -0.13
CA ASP A 380 -8.34 5.07 0.63
C ASP A 380 -8.04 5.44 2.10
N VAL A 381 -7.99 6.75 2.42
CA VAL A 381 -7.70 7.20 3.79
C VAL A 381 -8.95 7.03 4.65
N SER A 382 -9.05 5.87 5.30
CA SER A 382 -10.07 5.57 6.31
C SER A 382 -10.18 6.68 7.36
N SER A 383 -11.39 6.88 7.90
CA SER A 383 -11.68 7.90 8.94
C SER A 383 -10.76 7.75 10.17
N LYS A 384 -10.38 6.52 10.52
CA LYS A 384 -9.45 6.21 11.62
C LYS A 384 -8.06 6.80 11.38
N THR A 385 -7.57 6.76 10.15
CA THR A 385 -6.26 7.29 9.79
C THR A 385 -6.23 8.81 9.84
N ARG A 386 -7.33 9.48 9.43
CA ARG A 386 -7.45 10.94 9.54
C ARG A 386 -7.46 11.40 11.00
N PHE A 387 -8.18 10.67 11.85
CA PHE A 387 -8.23 10.94 13.29
C PHE A 387 -6.84 10.76 13.94
N LEU A 388 -6.11 9.69 13.59
CA LEU A 388 -4.74 9.50 14.04
C LEU A 388 -3.83 10.66 13.62
N ASN A 389 -3.87 11.08 12.35
CA ASN A 389 -3.08 12.20 11.85
C ASN A 389 -3.40 13.51 12.58
N LEU A 390 -4.69 13.76 12.89
CA LEU A 390 -5.10 14.92 13.68
C LEU A 390 -4.49 14.88 15.09
N LEU A 391 -4.56 13.73 15.78
CA LEU A 391 -3.95 13.58 17.11
C LEU A 391 -2.44 13.79 17.08
N LEU A 392 -1.76 13.27 16.05
CA LEU A 392 -0.32 13.47 15.88
C LEU A 392 0.03 14.95 15.71
N VAL A 393 -0.71 15.69 14.87
CA VAL A 393 -0.49 17.12 14.64
C VAL A 393 -0.76 17.94 15.91
N VAL A 394 -1.89 17.70 16.59
CA VAL A 394 -2.21 18.41 17.83
C VAL A 394 -1.17 18.15 18.92
N GLY A 395 -0.75 16.90 19.10
CA GLY A 395 0.29 16.54 20.06
C GLY A 395 1.63 17.22 19.78
N ASP A 396 2.03 17.30 18.51
CA ASP A 396 3.29 17.94 18.12
C ASP A 396 3.22 19.45 18.33
N CYS A 397 2.08 20.07 18.03
CA CYS A 397 1.84 21.48 18.31
C CYS A 397 2.05 21.83 19.78
N VAL A 398 1.49 21.01 20.69
CA VAL A 398 1.63 21.22 22.14
C VAL A 398 3.08 21.04 22.58
N LEU A 399 3.70 19.92 22.22
CA LEU A 399 5.05 19.58 22.70
C LEU A 399 6.13 20.51 22.11
N VAL A 400 6.02 20.88 20.84
CA VAL A 400 6.94 21.82 20.17
C VAL A 400 6.74 23.22 20.70
N GLY A 401 5.50 23.64 20.97
CA GLY A 401 5.23 24.97 21.53
C GLY A 401 5.67 25.14 22.97
N LEU A 402 5.62 24.07 23.78
CA LEU A 402 6.08 24.08 25.17
C LEU A 402 7.62 24.14 25.31
N GLN A 403 8.35 23.62 24.32
CA GLN A 403 9.80 23.45 24.41
C GLN A 403 10.59 24.75 24.64
N PRO A 404 10.36 25.87 23.92
CA PRO A 404 11.09 27.12 24.17
C PRO A 404 10.90 27.65 25.60
N ILE A 405 9.70 27.49 26.17
CA ILE A 405 9.38 27.92 27.55
C ILE A 405 10.20 27.10 28.54
N LEU A 406 10.22 25.78 28.38
CA LEU A 406 11.01 24.88 29.24
C LEU A 406 12.51 25.13 29.12
N VAL A 407 13.01 25.42 27.91
CA VAL A 407 14.42 25.79 27.69
C VAL A 407 14.76 27.10 28.42
N TYR A 408 13.87 28.10 28.35
CA TYR A 408 14.07 29.37 29.05
C TYR A 408 14.08 29.17 30.57
N MET A 409 13.12 28.43 31.12
CA MET A 409 13.04 28.10 32.55
C MET A 409 14.23 27.26 33.06
N SER A 410 14.93 26.57 32.17
CA SER A 410 16.10 25.74 32.52
C SER A 410 17.41 26.54 32.55
N LYS A 411 17.39 27.83 32.19
CA LYS A 411 18.56 28.72 32.27
C LYS A 411 18.56 29.47 33.59
N GLU A 412 19.72 29.54 34.23
CA GLU A 412 19.99 30.42 35.37
C GLU A 412 21.08 31.41 34.93
N ASP A 413 20.83 32.72 35.10
CA ASP A 413 21.71 33.80 34.62
C ASP A 413 22.07 33.72 33.11
N GLY A 414 21.13 33.26 32.29
CA GLY A 414 21.29 33.13 30.84
C GLY A 414 22.17 31.97 30.37
N LYS A 415 22.76 31.20 31.29
CA LYS A 415 23.62 30.04 31.00
C LYS A 415 22.95 28.73 31.43
N PHE A 416 23.35 27.64 30.78
CA PHE A 416 22.95 26.29 31.19
C PHE A 416 23.96 25.74 32.20
N LYS A 417 23.47 25.31 33.37
CA LYS A 417 24.32 24.68 34.41
C LYS A 417 24.53 23.18 34.18
N PHE A 418 23.75 22.57 33.29
CA PHE A 418 23.85 21.16 32.91
C PHE A 418 24.62 20.96 31.60
N SER A 419 25.12 19.73 31.40
CA SER A 419 25.73 19.33 30.14
C SER A 419 24.67 19.01 29.07
N PRO A 420 24.74 19.57 27.85
CA PRO A 420 23.82 19.20 26.78
C PRO A 420 23.85 17.70 26.43
N ILE A 421 25.01 17.06 26.61
CA ILE A 421 25.21 15.63 26.32
C ILE A 421 24.46 14.77 27.36
N SER A 422 24.43 15.19 28.63
CA SER A 422 23.70 14.46 29.67
C SER A 422 22.19 14.53 29.47
N VAL A 423 21.65 15.71 29.12
CA VAL A 423 20.23 15.89 28.79
C VAL A 423 19.82 15.01 27.60
N ASN A 424 20.65 14.93 26.56
CA ASN A 424 20.39 14.06 25.42
C ASN A 424 20.40 12.57 25.81
N PHE A 425 21.39 12.13 26.59
CA PHE A 425 21.46 10.77 27.10
C PHE A 425 20.24 10.38 27.95
N LEU A 426 19.83 11.25 28.89
CA LEU A 426 18.65 11.05 29.72
C LEU A 426 17.36 11.05 28.89
N THR A 427 17.29 11.88 27.83
CA THR A 427 16.16 11.89 26.90
C THR A 427 16.04 10.57 26.14
N GLU A 428 17.14 10.03 25.59
CA GLU A 428 17.13 8.72 24.93
C GLU A 428 16.77 7.60 25.91
N THR A 429 17.32 7.65 27.12
CA THR A 429 17.03 6.69 28.20
C THR A 429 15.55 6.68 28.58
N ALA A 430 14.94 7.86 28.75
CA ALA A 430 13.50 7.98 29.03
C ALA A 430 12.64 7.37 27.91
N LYS A 431 13.04 7.56 26.64
CA LYS A 431 12.34 6.95 25.50
C LYS A 431 12.51 5.42 25.45
N VAL A 432 13.67 4.89 25.82
CA VAL A 432 13.89 3.44 25.98
C VAL A 432 12.94 2.88 27.04
N PHE A 433 12.87 3.50 28.22
CA PHE A 433 11.94 3.07 29.27
C PHE A 433 10.48 3.08 28.81
N PHE A 434 10.06 4.13 28.10
CA PHE A 434 8.73 4.19 27.52
C PHE A 434 8.49 3.04 26.52
N ALA A 435 9.45 2.77 25.63
CA ALA A 435 9.34 1.68 24.66
C ALA A 435 9.23 0.30 25.35
N ILE A 436 10.03 0.05 26.39
CA ILE A 436 9.96 -1.17 27.20
C ILE A 436 8.59 -1.29 27.86
N PHE A 437 8.11 -0.23 28.52
CA PHE A 437 6.81 -0.22 29.19
C PHE A 437 5.66 -0.52 28.22
N MET A 438 5.66 0.12 27.05
CA MET A 438 4.65 -0.14 26.02
C MET A 438 4.73 -1.55 25.46
N LEU A 439 5.94 -2.12 25.29
CA LEU A 439 6.12 -3.50 24.89
C LEU A 439 5.59 -4.49 25.94
N LEU A 440 5.76 -4.19 27.23
CA LEU A 440 5.20 -5.00 28.32
C LEU A 440 3.67 -4.98 28.30
N ILE A 441 3.04 -3.81 28.08
CA ILE A 441 1.58 -3.72 27.90
C ILE A 441 1.13 -4.51 26.67
N GLN A 442 1.84 -4.36 25.54
CA GLN A 442 1.52 -5.08 24.32
C GLN A 442 1.66 -6.61 24.49
N ALA A 443 2.66 -7.06 25.25
CA ALA A 443 2.86 -8.47 25.57
C ALA A 443 1.71 -9.03 26.42
N ARG A 444 1.13 -8.23 27.33
CA ARG A 444 -0.02 -8.63 28.16
C ARG A 444 -1.33 -8.75 27.38
N GLN A 445 -1.47 -8.05 26.27
CA GLN A 445 -2.68 -8.06 25.43
C GLN A 445 -2.66 -9.14 24.33
N LYS A 446 -1.63 -9.98 24.28
CA LYS A 446 -1.55 -11.09 23.30
C LYS A 446 -2.54 -12.21 23.62
N LYS A 447 -3.21 -12.71 22.59
CA LYS A 447 -4.07 -13.90 22.68
C LYS A 447 -3.22 -15.15 22.90
N VAL A 448 -3.75 -16.11 23.66
CA VAL A 448 -3.13 -17.42 23.91
C VAL A 448 -2.87 -18.13 22.58
N GLY A 449 -1.61 -18.41 22.26
CA GLY A 449 -1.19 -19.12 21.03
C GLY A 449 -0.18 -18.39 20.13
N GLU A 450 0.08 -17.09 20.33
CA GLU A 450 1.17 -16.39 19.63
C GLU A 450 2.53 -16.56 20.32
N LYS A 451 3.62 -16.71 19.55
CA LYS A 451 4.99 -16.73 20.09
C LYS A 451 5.23 -15.49 20.98
N SER A 452 5.83 -15.73 22.14
CA SER A 452 6.20 -14.67 23.08
C SER A 452 7.14 -13.68 22.39
N LEU A 453 6.76 -12.39 22.38
CA LEU A 453 7.61 -11.30 21.90
C LEU A 453 8.90 -11.16 22.73
N LEU A 454 8.91 -11.73 23.94
CA LEU A 454 10.03 -11.71 24.89
C LEU A 454 10.94 -12.95 24.78
N SER A 455 10.69 -13.87 23.83
CA SER A 455 11.66 -14.95 23.57
C SER A 455 12.96 -14.35 23.03
N LEU A 456 14.09 -14.76 23.62
CA LEU A 456 15.42 -14.31 23.24
C LEU A 456 15.69 -14.49 21.72
N SER A 457 15.21 -15.60 21.15
CA SER A 457 15.35 -15.89 19.72
C SER A 457 14.62 -14.88 18.83
N THR A 458 13.36 -14.54 19.17
CA THR A 458 12.56 -13.52 18.47
C THR A 458 13.16 -12.13 18.61
N PHE A 459 13.70 -11.81 19.80
CA PHE A 459 14.34 -10.53 20.05
C PHE A 459 15.64 -10.36 19.25
N VAL A 460 16.51 -11.39 19.22
CA VAL A 460 17.74 -11.37 18.42
C VAL A 460 17.43 -11.25 16.93
N GLN A 461 16.40 -11.96 16.45
CA GLN A 461 15.95 -11.82 15.06
C GLN A 461 15.43 -10.40 14.77
N ALA A 462 14.64 -9.83 15.67
CA ALA A 462 14.14 -8.45 15.54
C ALA A 462 15.28 -7.43 15.56
N ALA A 463 16.31 -7.65 16.38
CA ALA A 463 17.50 -6.80 16.43
C ALA A 463 18.27 -6.80 15.11
N ARG A 464 18.47 -7.98 14.51
CA ARG A 464 19.09 -8.12 13.18
C ARG A 464 18.28 -7.43 12.09
N ASN A 465 16.96 -7.64 12.06
CA ASN A 465 16.08 -7.05 11.06
C ASN A 465 15.98 -5.51 11.17
N ASN A 466 16.25 -4.95 12.36
CA ASN A 466 16.17 -3.51 12.63
C ASN A 466 17.54 -2.84 12.82
N VAL A 467 18.64 -3.49 12.43
CA VAL A 467 20.00 -2.93 12.55
C VAL A 467 20.16 -1.60 11.80
N LEU A 468 19.39 -1.40 10.72
CA LEU A 468 19.37 -0.14 9.96
C LEU A 468 18.93 1.06 10.80
N LEU A 469 18.23 0.87 11.93
CA LEU A 469 17.85 1.95 12.85
C LEU A 469 19.05 2.52 13.63
N ALA A 470 20.23 1.87 13.61
CA ALA A 470 21.44 2.42 14.20
C ALA A 470 21.94 3.68 13.46
N VAL A 471 21.81 3.73 12.12
CA VAL A 471 22.22 4.87 11.30
C VAL A 471 21.48 6.17 11.68
N PRO A 472 20.13 6.22 11.69
CA PRO A 472 19.42 7.43 12.09
C PRO A 472 19.64 7.75 13.57
N ALA A 473 19.80 6.75 14.46
CA ALA A 473 20.15 7.00 15.86
C ALA A 473 21.48 7.74 16.01
N PHE A 474 22.53 7.30 15.30
CA PHE A 474 23.83 7.96 15.28
C PHE A 474 23.74 9.40 14.75
N LEU A 475 23.03 9.59 13.64
CA LEU A 475 22.85 10.91 13.04
C LEU A 475 22.01 11.85 13.94
N TYR A 476 21.05 11.32 14.70
CA TYR A 476 20.32 12.12 15.70
C TYR A 476 21.21 12.53 16.87
N ALA A 477 22.12 11.67 17.33
CA ALA A 477 23.10 12.03 18.36
C ALA A 477 23.98 13.22 17.88
N ILE A 478 24.50 13.14 16.65
CA ILE A 478 25.26 14.24 16.03
C ILE A 478 24.39 15.50 15.88
N SER A 479 23.18 15.36 15.34
CA SER A 479 22.22 16.46 15.12
C SER A 479 21.92 17.24 16.40
N ASN A 480 21.71 16.53 17.52
CA ASN A 480 21.44 17.17 18.79
C ASN A 480 22.65 17.94 19.33
N TYR A 481 23.87 17.46 19.08
CA TYR A 481 25.10 18.18 19.42
C TYR A 481 25.33 19.40 18.51
N LEU A 482 25.13 19.27 17.20
CA LEU A 482 25.26 20.37 16.23
C LEU A 482 24.33 21.54 16.56
N LYS A 483 23.11 21.29 17.06
CA LYS A 483 22.20 22.36 17.51
C LYS A 483 22.81 23.23 18.60
N PHE A 484 23.53 22.61 19.55
CA PHE A 484 24.18 23.36 20.62
C PHE A 484 25.35 24.19 20.08
N ILE A 485 26.21 23.57 19.25
CA ILE A 485 27.33 24.26 18.59
C ILE A 485 26.85 25.48 17.81
N MET A 486 25.79 25.33 17.00
CA MET A 486 25.26 26.45 16.22
C MET A 486 24.78 27.60 17.11
N GLN A 487 24.26 27.32 18.31
CA GLN A 487 23.84 28.35 19.26
C GLN A 487 25.02 29.04 19.99
N LEU A 488 26.24 28.51 19.89
CA LEU A 488 27.45 29.18 20.39
C LEU A 488 27.93 30.27 19.41
N TYR A 489 27.75 30.05 18.11
CA TYR A 489 28.23 30.96 17.06
C TYR A 489 27.15 31.89 16.52
N PHE A 490 25.89 31.47 16.54
CA PHE A 490 24.77 32.22 15.99
C PHE A 490 23.72 32.45 17.06
N ASN A 491 23.03 33.59 16.98
CA ASN A 491 21.89 33.84 17.85
C ASN A 491 20.78 32.77 17.61
N PRO A 492 19.97 32.44 18.63
CA PRO A 492 18.96 31.39 18.51
C PRO A 492 17.95 31.61 17.37
N ALA A 493 17.67 32.86 16.99
CA ALA A 493 16.80 33.20 15.88
C ALA A 493 17.40 32.80 14.52
N THR A 494 18.67 33.10 14.30
CA THR A 494 19.42 32.74 13.08
C THR A 494 19.55 31.23 12.97
N VAL A 495 19.85 30.53 14.07
CA VAL A 495 19.90 29.05 14.06
C VAL A 495 18.56 28.44 13.70
N LYS A 496 17.44 29.00 14.21
CA LYS A 496 16.10 28.57 13.83
C LYS A 496 15.81 28.84 12.35
N MET A 497 16.20 30.01 11.84
CA MET A 497 16.00 30.39 10.44
C MET A 497 16.77 29.48 9.48
N LEU A 498 18.07 29.28 9.73
CA LEU A 498 18.90 28.34 8.97
C LEU A 498 18.38 26.90 9.08
N GLY A 499 17.85 26.54 10.24
CA GLY A 499 17.21 25.25 10.48
C GLY A 499 15.94 25.00 9.64
N ASN A 500 15.36 26.00 8.99
CA ASN A 500 14.20 25.83 8.10
C ASN A 500 14.59 25.36 6.70
N LEU A 501 15.84 25.61 6.26
CA LEU A 501 16.38 25.13 4.99
C LEU A 501 16.31 23.59 4.85
N LYS A 502 16.21 22.88 5.98
CA LYS A 502 16.02 21.43 6.04
C LYS A 502 14.80 20.95 5.26
N VAL A 503 13.76 21.78 5.09
CA VAL A 503 12.53 21.40 4.40
C VAL A 503 12.81 21.01 2.95
N LEU A 504 13.60 21.82 2.23
CA LEU A 504 13.98 21.52 0.84
C LEU A 504 14.94 20.34 0.76
N VAL A 505 15.93 20.26 1.65
CA VAL A 505 16.87 19.14 1.70
C VAL A 505 16.13 17.82 1.94
N ILE A 506 15.16 17.79 2.86
CA ILE A 506 14.30 16.63 3.09
C ILE A 506 13.52 16.25 1.84
N ALA A 507 12.94 17.21 1.10
CA ALA A 507 12.20 16.92 -0.12
C ALA A 507 13.09 16.26 -1.19
N VAL A 508 14.30 16.78 -1.38
CA VAL A 508 15.31 16.20 -2.29
C VAL A 508 15.70 14.80 -1.83
N LEU A 509 16.01 14.61 -0.55
CA LEU A 509 16.38 13.31 0.01
C LEU A 509 15.23 12.29 -0.08
N LEU A 510 13.97 12.72 0.12
CA LEU A 510 12.79 11.86 -0.08
C LEU A 510 12.68 11.41 -1.55
N LYS A 511 12.99 12.29 -2.50
CA LYS A 511 13.04 11.94 -3.94
C LYS A 511 14.19 10.99 -4.25
N MET A 512 15.38 11.18 -3.66
CA MET A 512 16.56 10.36 -3.94
C MET A 512 16.54 9.00 -3.24
N ILE A 513 16.30 8.98 -1.92
CA ILE A 513 16.39 7.78 -1.07
C ILE A 513 15.10 6.94 -1.18
N MET A 514 13.95 7.59 -1.04
CA MET A 514 12.64 6.89 -1.05
C MET A 514 12.00 6.82 -2.44
N LYS A 515 12.66 7.36 -3.49
CA LYS A 515 12.15 7.45 -4.87
C LYS A 515 10.75 8.08 -4.96
N ARG A 516 10.42 8.99 -4.03
CA ARG A 516 9.12 9.68 -4.00
C ARG A 516 8.99 10.63 -5.20
N ARG A 517 7.88 10.51 -5.92
CA ARG A 517 7.52 11.45 -7.00
C ARG A 517 6.80 12.65 -6.41
N PHE A 518 7.26 13.84 -6.79
CA PHE A 518 6.65 15.11 -6.41
C PHE A 518 6.14 15.81 -7.67
N SER A 519 4.92 16.33 -7.64
CA SER A 519 4.43 17.20 -8.70
C SER A 519 5.08 18.58 -8.61
N ILE A 520 5.00 19.36 -9.69
CA ILE A 520 5.49 20.75 -9.73
C ILE A 520 4.81 21.58 -8.62
N ILE A 521 3.50 21.42 -8.43
CA ILE A 521 2.72 22.08 -7.37
C ILE A 521 3.25 21.73 -5.97
N GLN A 522 3.67 20.48 -5.76
CA GLN A 522 4.22 20.08 -4.46
C GLN A 522 5.60 20.72 -4.21
N TRP A 523 6.41 20.91 -5.24
CA TRP A 523 7.67 21.65 -5.12
C TRP A 523 7.44 23.13 -4.82
N GLU A 524 6.50 23.75 -5.52
CA GLU A 524 6.10 25.14 -5.26
C GLU A 524 5.60 25.31 -3.83
N ALA A 525 4.73 24.40 -3.37
CA ALA A 525 4.21 24.46 -2.03
C ALA A 525 5.30 24.29 -0.96
N LEU A 526 6.29 23.41 -1.17
CA LEU A 526 7.43 23.27 -0.25
C LEU A 526 8.34 24.51 -0.25
N ALA A 527 8.51 25.17 -1.40
CA ALA A 527 9.21 26.45 -1.49
C ALA A 527 8.44 27.56 -0.75
N LEU A 528 7.12 27.64 -0.92
CA LEU A 528 6.26 28.55 -0.18
C LEU A 528 6.29 28.29 1.32
N LEU A 529 6.37 27.03 1.77
CA LEU A 529 6.54 26.70 3.18
C LEU A 529 7.82 27.32 3.73
N LEU A 530 8.95 27.18 3.01
CA LEU A 530 10.22 27.78 3.42
C LEU A 530 10.14 29.30 3.48
N ILE A 531 9.52 29.94 2.47
CA ILE A 531 9.35 31.39 2.42
C ILE A 531 8.49 31.86 3.61
N GLY A 532 7.35 31.21 3.85
CA GLY A 532 6.43 31.58 4.93
C GLY A 532 7.10 31.49 6.31
N ILE A 533 7.89 30.44 6.56
CA ILE A 533 8.64 30.32 7.83
C ILE A 533 9.72 31.41 7.93
N SER A 534 10.43 31.71 6.83
CA SER A 534 11.50 32.71 6.83
C SER A 534 10.96 34.11 7.07
N VAL A 535 9.88 34.49 6.38
CA VAL A 535 9.19 35.79 6.55
C VAL A 535 8.72 35.97 7.99
N ASN A 536 8.17 34.91 8.58
CA ASN A 536 7.74 34.91 9.98
C ASN A 536 8.87 35.21 10.98
N GLN A 537 10.14 35.02 10.60
CA GLN A 537 11.31 35.15 11.48
C GLN A 537 12.18 36.40 11.20
N LEU A 538 11.85 37.20 10.18
CA LEU A 538 12.67 38.34 9.74
C LEU A 538 12.82 39.50 10.76
N ARG A 539 11.92 39.65 11.74
CA ARG A 539 11.98 40.73 12.76
C ARG A 539 12.79 40.38 14.01
N SER A 540 13.42 39.20 14.07
CA SER A 540 14.20 38.75 15.23
C SER A 540 15.67 39.21 15.25
N LEU A 541 16.10 40.01 14.28
CA LEU A 541 17.44 40.57 14.24
C LEU A 541 17.47 41.84 15.12
N PRO A 542 18.26 41.88 16.20
CA PRO A 542 18.42 43.10 16.98
C PRO A 542 19.06 44.17 16.11
N GLU A 543 18.46 45.37 16.08
CA GLU A 543 19.10 46.57 15.52
C GLU A 543 20.45 46.77 16.24
N GLY A 544 21.56 46.61 15.52
CA GLY A 544 22.90 46.91 16.02
C GLY A 544 23.93 45.77 16.06
N SER A 545 23.68 44.59 15.50
CA SER A 545 24.76 43.61 15.29
C SER A 545 25.34 43.73 13.89
N SER A 546 26.45 44.47 13.78
CA SER A 546 27.28 44.57 12.58
C SER A 546 27.49 43.19 12.00
N ALA A 547 27.07 42.99 10.75
CA ALA A 547 27.38 41.80 9.97
C ALA A 547 28.89 41.51 10.10
N MET A 548 29.21 40.38 10.72
CA MET A 548 30.58 40.02 11.05
C MET A 548 31.47 40.03 9.80
N GLY A 549 32.67 40.57 9.98
CA GLY A 549 33.70 40.69 8.97
C GLY A 549 34.02 39.38 8.25
N LEU A 550 34.50 39.56 7.04
CA LEU A 550 34.60 38.59 5.96
C LEU A 550 35.67 37.46 6.06
N PRO A 551 36.49 37.21 7.13
CA PRO A 551 37.42 36.07 7.13
C PRO A 551 36.91 34.76 7.79
N VAL A 552 35.64 34.67 8.22
CA VAL A 552 35.04 33.45 8.84
C VAL A 552 34.00 32.77 7.92
N ALA A 553 33.92 33.20 6.65
CA ALA A 553 32.82 32.85 5.76
C ALA A 553 32.79 31.35 5.38
N THR A 554 33.91 30.75 4.98
CA THR A 554 33.93 29.37 4.46
C THR A 554 33.57 28.32 5.51
N GLY A 555 34.08 28.46 6.74
CA GLY A 555 33.74 27.57 7.85
C GLY A 555 32.27 27.67 8.23
N ALA A 556 31.72 28.88 8.30
CA ALA A 556 30.31 29.13 8.64
C ALA A 556 29.34 28.52 7.61
N TYR A 557 29.64 28.61 6.31
CA TYR A 557 28.85 27.96 5.26
C TYR A 557 28.90 26.43 5.36
N LEU A 558 30.08 25.86 5.62
CA LEU A 558 30.24 24.41 5.78
C LEU A 558 29.49 23.90 7.01
N TYR A 559 29.59 24.59 8.16
CA TYR A 559 28.84 24.24 9.36
C TYR A 559 27.33 24.36 9.15
N THR A 560 26.88 25.38 8.43
CA THR A 560 25.45 25.55 8.08
C THR A 560 24.98 24.41 7.18
N LEU A 561 25.77 24.03 6.17
CA LEU A 561 25.45 22.90 5.28
C LEU A 561 25.34 21.59 6.06
N ILE A 562 26.27 21.32 6.98
CA ILE A 562 26.26 20.13 7.85
C ILE A 562 25.04 20.18 8.79
N PHE A 563 24.77 21.33 9.41
CA PHE A 563 23.66 21.55 10.32
C PHE A 563 22.29 21.33 9.65
N VAL A 564 22.18 21.61 8.35
CA VAL A 564 20.94 21.36 7.60
C VAL A 564 20.88 19.91 7.09
N SER A 565 21.99 19.38 6.59
CA SER A 565 22.03 18.08 5.91
C SER A 565 21.93 16.90 6.86
N VAL A 566 22.69 16.90 7.97
CA VAL A 566 22.71 15.77 8.91
C VAL A 566 21.33 15.51 9.54
N PRO A 567 20.59 16.51 10.07
CA PRO A 567 19.26 16.27 10.63
C PRO A 567 18.21 15.91 9.57
N SER A 568 18.39 16.39 8.34
CA SER A 568 17.53 16.05 7.20
C SER A 568 17.70 14.59 6.82
N PHE A 569 18.95 14.13 6.67
CA PHE A 569 19.28 12.74 6.38
C PHE A 569 18.82 11.81 7.52
N ALA A 570 19.03 12.20 8.78
CA ALA A 570 18.51 11.46 9.93
C ALA A 570 16.98 11.26 9.86
N SER A 571 16.24 12.30 9.50
CA SER A 571 14.77 12.25 9.41
C SER A 571 14.28 11.35 8.28
N VAL A 572 14.84 11.51 7.07
CA VAL A 572 14.44 10.71 5.90
C VAL A 572 14.86 9.25 6.05
N TYR A 573 16.06 9.00 6.57
CA TYR A 573 16.54 7.65 6.79
C TYR A 573 15.75 6.94 7.91
N ASN A 574 15.33 7.66 8.95
CA ASN A 574 14.47 7.09 9.98
C ASN A 574 13.09 6.69 9.42
N GLU A 575 12.45 7.56 8.62
CA GLU A 575 11.21 7.21 7.91
C GLU A 575 11.41 5.98 7.01
N TYR A 576 12.49 5.96 6.25
CA TYR A 576 12.87 4.84 5.39
C TYR A 576 13.02 3.54 6.19
N ALA A 577 13.78 3.54 7.28
CA ALA A 577 14.05 2.36 8.10
C ALA A 577 12.79 1.84 8.80
N LEU A 578 11.96 2.72 9.37
CA LEU A 578 10.70 2.35 10.02
C LEU A 578 9.70 1.74 9.02
N LYS A 579 9.57 2.34 7.84
CA LYS A 579 8.65 1.86 6.79
C LYS A 579 9.14 0.62 6.05
N SER A 580 10.46 0.39 6.00
CA SER A 580 11.03 -0.83 5.41
C SER A 580 10.61 -2.10 6.16
N GLN A 581 10.28 -1.99 7.45
CA GLN A 581 9.78 -3.08 8.30
C GLN A 581 8.42 -2.72 8.91
N PHE A 582 7.48 -2.25 8.09
CA PHE A 582 6.20 -1.68 8.53
C PHE A 582 5.38 -2.59 9.48
N GLU A 583 5.41 -3.91 9.23
CA GLU A 583 4.69 -4.94 10.01
C GLU A 583 5.24 -5.13 11.43
N THR A 584 6.50 -4.75 11.69
CA THR A 584 7.07 -4.84 13.03
C THR A 584 6.36 -3.84 13.96
N SER A 585 6.11 -4.18 15.22
CA SER A 585 5.51 -3.21 16.17
C SER A 585 6.36 -1.93 16.28
N ILE A 586 5.71 -0.76 16.30
CA ILE A 586 6.43 0.52 16.45
C ILE A 586 7.22 0.57 17.76
N TYR A 587 6.70 -0.01 18.84
CA TYR A 587 7.35 -0.02 20.14
C TYR A 587 8.65 -0.84 20.12
N LEU A 588 8.69 -1.92 19.32
CA LEU A 588 9.88 -2.75 19.16
C LEU A 588 10.94 -2.04 18.30
N GLN A 589 10.53 -1.40 17.22
CA GLN A 589 11.43 -0.58 16.40
C GLN A 589 12.01 0.58 17.23
N ASN A 590 11.16 1.24 18.01
CA ASN A 590 11.55 2.32 18.91
C ASN A 590 12.51 1.87 20.00
N LEU A 591 12.34 0.66 20.55
CA LEU A 591 13.29 0.10 21.51
C LEU A 591 14.70 0.04 20.91
N PHE A 592 14.86 -0.43 19.67
CA PHE A 592 16.15 -0.48 19.00
C PHE A 592 16.66 0.92 18.63
N LEU A 593 15.82 1.76 18.03
CA LEU A 593 16.20 3.13 17.64
C LEU A 593 16.71 3.94 18.84
N TYR A 594 15.97 3.94 19.94
CA TYR A 594 16.33 4.67 21.16
C TYR A 594 17.45 3.98 21.92
N GLY A 595 17.52 2.65 21.89
CA GLY A 595 18.62 1.88 22.47
C GLY A 595 19.96 2.24 21.83
N TYR A 596 20.04 2.23 20.50
CA TYR A 596 21.23 2.72 19.78
C TYR A 596 21.51 4.18 20.10
N GLY A 597 20.48 5.04 20.17
CA GLY A 597 20.62 6.44 20.54
C GLY A 597 21.25 6.63 21.92
N ALA A 598 20.79 5.88 22.92
CA ALA A 598 21.34 5.89 24.27
C ALA A 598 22.80 5.43 24.29
N ILE A 599 23.13 4.36 23.54
CA ILE A 599 24.51 3.88 23.41
C ILE A 599 25.43 4.97 22.82
N PHE A 600 25.04 5.60 21.71
CA PHE A 600 25.87 6.64 21.10
C PHE A 600 26.05 7.87 21.99
N ASN A 601 25.01 8.30 22.71
CA ASN A 601 25.13 9.41 23.65
C ASN A 601 25.98 9.03 24.87
N PHE A 602 25.89 7.79 25.35
CA PHE A 602 26.75 7.30 26.43
C PHE A 602 28.22 7.25 26.01
N LEU A 603 28.51 6.75 24.82
CA LEU A 603 29.86 6.77 24.24
C LEU A 603 30.39 8.21 24.13
N ALA A 604 29.55 9.18 23.76
CA ALA A 604 29.94 10.59 23.72
C ALA A 604 30.32 11.14 25.11
N ILE A 605 29.61 10.72 26.17
CA ILE A 605 29.97 11.06 27.57
C ILE A 605 31.33 10.45 27.93
N LEU A 606 31.55 9.16 27.62
CA LEU A 606 32.82 8.48 27.87
C LEU A 606 34.00 9.16 27.16
N VAL A 607 33.85 9.47 25.88
CA VAL A 607 34.86 10.20 25.10
C VAL A 607 35.14 11.56 25.75
N THR A 608 34.09 12.28 26.17
CA THR A 608 34.27 13.57 26.85
C THR A 608 35.02 13.42 28.18
N ALA A 609 34.74 12.36 28.95
CA ALA A 609 35.43 12.07 30.20
C ALA A 609 36.91 11.74 30.02
N ILE A 610 37.26 11.06 28.93
CA ILE A 610 38.67 10.79 28.57
C ILE A 610 39.41 12.11 28.29
N PHE A 611 38.78 13.06 27.58
CA PHE A 611 39.43 14.32 27.19
C PHE A 611 39.39 15.43 28.26
N LYS A 612 38.31 15.53 29.05
CA LYS A 612 38.08 16.61 30.03
C LYS A 612 38.22 16.18 31.49
N GLY A 613 38.42 14.89 31.74
CA GLY A 613 38.58 14.31 33.07
C GLY A 613 37.28 13.70 33.65
N PRO A 614 37.38 12.97 34.78
CA PRO A 614 36.27 12.18 35.34
C PRO A 614 35.09 13.02 35.84
N SER A 615 35.27 14.32 36.06
CA SER A 615 34.21 15.24 36.49
C SER A 615 33.07 15.37 35.48
N SER A 616 33.29 15.04 34.20
CA SER A 616 32.23 15.03 33.19
C SER A 616 31.38 13.74 33.19
N LEU A 617 31.66 12.77 34.07
CA LEU A 617 30.82 11.59 34.29
C LEU A 617 29.64 11.86 35.22
N ASP A 618 29.57 13.03 35.87
CA ASP A 618 28.43 13.42 36.69
C ASP A 618 27.23 13.82 35.80
N ILE A 619 26.46 12.80 35.37
CA ILE A 619 25.35 12.93 34.42
C ILE A 619 24.23 13.83 34.99
N LEU A 620 24.04 13.87 36.31
CA LEU A 620 22.94 14.59 36.94
C LEU A 620 23.34 16.00 37.43
N HIS A 621 24.61 16.38 37.29
CA HIS A 621 25.08 17.69 37.70
C HIS A 621 24.29 18.82 37.03
N GLY A 622 23.84 19.81 37.81
CA GLY A 622 23.15 21.00 37.30
C GLY A 622 21.73 20.80 36.76
N HIS A 623 21.09 19.64 36.99
CA HIS A 623 19.72 19.39 36.54
C HIS A 623 18.68 19.93 37.53
N SER A 624 17.96 20.97 37.12
CA SER A 624 16.84 21.54 37.87
C SER A 624 15.52 20.79 37.60
N ARG A 625 14.45 21.07 38.36
CA ARG A 625 13.10 20.56 38.06
C ARG A 625 12.63 20.95 36.64
N ALA A 626 12.96 22.15 36.19
CA ALA A 626 12.69 22.60 34.83
C ALA A 626 13.46 21.78 33.78
N THR A 627 14.72 21.42 34.09
CA THR A 627 15.54 20.56 33.23
C THR A 627 14.94 19.16 33.09
N MET A 628 14.38 18.60 34.18
CA MET A 628 13.69 17.30 34.14
C MET A 628 12.41 17.35 33.29
N LEU A 629 11.62 18.43 33.40
CA LEU A 629 10.45 18.63 32.53
C LEU A 629 10.85 18.79 31.07
N LEU A 630 11.96 19.49 30.78
CA LEU A 630 12.51 19.60 29.44
C LEU A 630 12.90 18.23 28.86
N ILE A 631 13.55 17.37 29.66
CA ILE A 631 13.89 15.99 29.25
C ILE A 631 12.63 15.21 28.91
N CYS A 632 11.60 15.24 29.77
CA CYS A 632 10.33 14.56 29.53
C CYS A 632 9.64 15.07 28.25
N ASN A 633 9.59 16.38 28.05
CA ASN A 633 9.00 16.97 26.84
C ASN A 633 9.76 16.57 25.58
N ASN A 634 11.10 16.60 25.60
CA ASN A 634 11.94 16.18 24.49
C ASN A 634 11.77 14.68 24.18
N ALA A 635 11.63 13.84 25.21
CA ALA A 635 11.36 12.42 25.05
C ALA A 635 10.00 12.20 24.39
N ALA A 636 8.95 12.89 24.85
CA ALA A 636 7.62 12.85 24.25
C ALA A 636 7.62 13.30 22.79
N GLN A 637 8.33 14.39 22.46
CA GLN A 637 8.51 14.85 21.07
C GLN A 637 9.19 13.78 20.20
N GLY A 638 10.23 13.12 20.72
CA GLY A 638 10.95 12.06 20.03
C GLY A 638 10.09 10.82 19.80
N ILE A 639 9.27 10.43 20.79
CA ILE A 639 8.30 9.35 20.65
C ILE A 639 7.28 9.71 19.58
N LEU A 640 6.62 10.87 19.69
CA LEU A 640 5.62 11.32 18.74
C LEU A 640 6.18 11.39 17.31
N SER A 641 7.43 11.85 17.17
CA SER A 641 8.17 11.86 15.91
C SER A 641 8.26 10.50 15.23
N SER A 642 8.48 9.42 15.98
CA SER A 642 8.52 8.06 15.41
C SER A 642 7.15 7.63 14.86
N PHE A 643 6.05 8.03 15.52
CA PHE A 643 4.70 7.76 15.04
C PHE A 643 4.39 8.52 13.76
N PHE A 644 4.83 9.78 13.64
CA PHE A 644 4.75 10.51 12.36
C PHE A 644 5.48 9.78 11.24
N PHE A 645 6.71 9.36 11.48
CA PHE A 645 7.52 8.71 10.45
C PHE A 645 6.99 7.34 10.06
N LYS A 646 6.33 6.63 10.97
CA LYS A 646 5.71 5.33 10.66
C LYS A 646 4.36 5.48 9.97
N TYR A 647 3.43 6.23 10.58
CA TYR A 647 2.01 6.25 10.20
C TYR A 647 1.61 7.46 9.33
N ALA A 648 2.51 8.41 9.12
CA ALA A 648 2.30 9.55 8.24
C ALA A 648 3.53 9.73 7.32
N ASP A 649 4.05 10.95 7.19
CA ASP A 649 5.31 11.20 6.49
C ASP A 649 6.09 12.37 7.12
N THR A 650 7.37 12.50 6.74
CA THR A 650 8.24 13.58 7.23
C THR A 650 7.74 14.96 6.83
N ILE A 651 7.00 15.10 5.73
CA ILE A 651 6.51 16.40 5.24
C ILE A 651 5.38 16.91 6.15
N LEU A 652 4.40 16.07 6.45
CA LEU A 652 3.31 16.39 7.37
C LEU A 652 3.86 16.79 8.74
N LYS A 653 4.90 16.10 9.21
CA LYS A 653 5.59 16.48 10.44
C LYS A 653 6.18 17.89 10.37
N LYS A 654 6.75 18.32 9.23
CA LYS A 654 7.27 19.69 9.09
C LYS A 654 6.17 20.75 9.07
N TYR A 655 5.04 20.47 8.42
CA TYR A 655 3.87 21.35 8.50
C TYR A 655 3.39 21.47 9.95
N SER A 656 3.26 20.35 10.65
CA SER A 656 2.88 20.29 12.07
C SER A 656 3.76 21.18 12.94
N SER A 657 5.09 21.01 12.88
CA SER A 657 6.02 21.82 13.68
C SER A 657 6.03 23.31 13.29
N THR A 658 5.68 23.63 12.03
CA THR A 658 5.53 25.02 11.58
C THR A 658 4.30 25.66 12.20
N VAL A 659 3.17 24.96 12.14
CA VAL A 659 1.91 25.37 12.77
C VAL A 659 2.09 25.53 14.29
N ALA A 660 2.83 24.62 14.94
CA ALA A 660 3.20 24.74 16.35
C ALA A 660 3.88 26.08 16.68
N THR A 661 4.84 26.47 15.83
CA THR A 661 5.61 27.71 16.01
C THR A 661 4.73 28.95 15.85
N ILE A 662 3.77 28.91 14.92
CA ILE A 662 2.75 29.96 14.74
C ILE A 662 1.89 30.09 15.99
N PHE A 663 1.32 29.00 16.50
CA PHE A 663 0.49 29.03 17.71
C PHE A 663 1.27 29.52 18.93
N THR A 664 2.54 29.12 19.05
CA THR A 664 3.42 29.61 20.13
C THR A 664 3.63 31.11 20.05
N GLY A 665 3.82 31.65 18.83
CA GLY A 665 3.93 33.09 18.61
C GLY A 665 2.66 33.85 19.00
N ILE A 666 1.48 33.32 18.63
CA ILE A 666 0.18 33.90 18.99
C ILE A 666 -0.02 33.84 20.51
N ALA A 667 0.21 32.69 21.13
CA ALA A 667 0.07 32.53 22.58
C ALA A 667 1.01 33.47 23.34
N SER A 668 2.25 33.64 22.87
CA SER A 668 3.20 34.61 23.42
C SER A 668 2.70 36.05 23.30
N ALA A 669 2.09 36.43 22.18
CA ALA A 669 1.52 37.76 22.00
C ALA A 669 0.35 38.01 22.97
N VAL A 670 -0.51 37.03 23.17
CA VAL A 670 -1.66 37.11 24.09
C VAL A 670 -1.22 37.17 25.56
N LEU A 671 -0.27 36.31 25.95
CA LEU A 671 0.17 36.19 27.35
C LEU A 671 1.07 37.35 27.80
N PHE A 672 1.90 37.89 26.89
CA PHE A 672 2.90 38.90 27.22
C PHE A 672 2.61 40.28 26.59
N GLY A 673 1.47 40.43 25.91
CA GLY A 673 1.01 41.72 25.35
C GLY A 673 1.83 42.23 24.16
N HIS A 674 2.58 41.38 23.46
CA HIS A 674 3.39 41.80 22.31
C HIS A 674 2.53 42.02 21.06
N ALA A 675 2.79 43.09 20.31
CA ALA A 675 2.11 43.36 19.05
C ALA A 675 2.53 42.34 17.96
N LEU A 676 1.54 41.69 17.33
CA LEU A 676 1.78 40.82 16.18
C LEU A 676 2.25 41.66 15.00
N THR A 677 3.39 41.28 14.42
CA THR A 677 3.99 42.03 13.32
C THR A 677 3.33 41.69 11.99
N LEU A 678 3.35 42.62 11.02
CA LEU A 678 2.81 42.36 9.68
C LEU A 678 3.50 41.15 9.02
N ASN A 679 4.81 40.99 9.23
CA ASN A 679 5.59 39.84 8.75
C ASN A 679 5.10 38.51 9.36
N PHE A 680 4.65 38.53 10.62
CA PHE A 680 4.09 37.35 11.28
C PHE A 680 2.76 36.93 10.60
N ILE A 681 1.87 37.89 10.34
CA ILE A 681 0.59 37.64 9.65
C ILE A 681 0.82 37.16 8.21
N LEU A 682 1.72 37.81 7.47
CA LEU A 682 2.08 37.40 6.10
C LEU A 682 2.68 35.99 6.06
N GLY A 683 3.60 35.68 6.99
CA GLY A 683 4.21 34.36 7.11
C GLY A 683 3.18 33.26 7.37
N ILE A 684 2.19 33.51 8.24
CA ILE A 684 1.08 32.60 8.51
C ILE A 684 0.27 32.33 7.25
N SER A 685 -0.14 33.37 6.54
CA SER A 685 -0.94 33.25 5.32
C SER A 685 -0.23 32.40 4.26
N ILE A 686 1.07 32.63 4.05
CA ILE A 686 1.89 31.86 3.10
C ILE A 686 1.97 30.37 3.51
N VAL A 687 2.14 30.08 4.80
CA VAL A 687 2.17 28.70 5.31
C VAL A 687 0.84 27.98 5.08
N PHE A 688 -0.30 28.64 5.30
CA PHE A 688 -1.61 28.03 5.05
C PHE A 688 -1.87 27.79 3.56
N ILE A 689 -1.48 28.72 2.69
CA ILE A 689 -1.57 28.55 1.22
C ILE A 689 -0.73 27.33 0.80
N SER A 690 0.51 27.25 1.27
CA SER A 690 1.39 26.11 1.04
C SER A 690 0.78 24.78 1.50
N MET A 691 0.20 24.75 2.72
CA MET A 691 -0.42 23.55 3.28
C MET A 691 -1.64 23.10 2.47
N HIS A 692 -2.42 24.05 1.93
CA HIS A 692 -3.52 23.74 1.03
C HIS A 692 -3.00 23.11 -0.27
N GLN A 693 -2.01 23.73 -0.92
CA GLN A 693 -1.44 23.28 -2.19
C GLN A 693 -0.85 21.86 -2.15
N VAL A 694 -0.14 21.48 -1.08
CA VAL A 694 0.42 20.12 -0.93
C VAL A 694 -0.66 19.02 -0.92
N ASN A 695 -1.87 19.34 -0.46
CA ASN A 695 -2.96 18.39 -0.26
C ASN A 695 -3.94 18.32 -1.46
N ILE A 696 -3.83 19.23 -2.44
CA ILE A 696 -4.71 19.23 -3.62
C ILE A 696 -4.39 18.02 -4.52
N ARG A 697 -5.45 17.30 -4.95
CA ARG A 697 -5.32 16.27 -5.99
C ARG A 697 -5.05 16.93 -7.34
N PRO A 698 -4.14 16.40 -8.19
CA PRO A 698 -3.81 17.00 -9.49
C PRO A 698 -5.04 17.34 -10.36
N CYS A 699 -6.08 16.50 -10.32
CA CYS A 699 -7.30 16.71 -11.10
C CYS A 699 -8.13 17.93 -10.64
N ILE A 700 -8.13 18.27 -9.35
CA ILE A 700 -8.89 19.42 -8.83
C ILE A 700 -8.18 20.72 -9.22
N TYR A 701 -6.84 20.73 -9.20
CA TYR A 701 -6.07 21.89 -9.61
C TYR A 701 -6.22 22.18 -11.11
N PHE A 702 -6.31 21.14 -11.95
CA PHE A 702 -6.58 21.32 -13.39
C PHE A 702 -7.94 22.03 -13.61
N ILE A 703 -8.95 21.71 -12.81
CA ILE A 703 -10.25 22.39 -12.85
C ILE A 703 -10.13 23.86 -12.41
N TYR A 704 -9.39 24.14 -11.32
CA TYR A 704 -9.15 25.51 -10.87
C TYR A 704 -8.32 26.33 -11.85
N PHE A 705 -7.29 25.75 -12.46
CA PHE A 705 -6.44 26.41 -13.44
C PHE A 705 -7.19 26.65 -14.75
N VAL A 706 -8.01 25.70 -15.20
CA VAL A 706 -8.90 25.88 -16.37
C VAL A 706 -9.97 26.93 -16.08
N HIS A 707 -10.54 26.99 -14.86
CA HIS A 707 -11.48 28.06 -14.49
C HIS A 707 -10.80 29.43 -14.37
N TRP A 708 -9.60 29.49 -13.79
CA TRP A 708 -8.84 30.74 -13.69
C TRP A 708 -8.43 31.25 -15.08
N ARG A 709 -7.98 30.37 -15.98
CA ARG A 709 -7.64 30.72 -17.36
C ARG A 709 -8.87 31.18 -18.15
N ARG A 710 -10.02 30.51 -17.98
CA ARG A 710 -11.32 30.96 -18.53
C ARG A 710 -11.74 32.34 -18.03
N GLY A 711 -11.56 32.61 -16.73
CA GLY A 711 -11.85 33.93 -16.17
C GLY A 711 -10.86 35.03 -16.57
N SER A 712 -9.66 34.65 -17.02
CA SER A 712 -8.65 35.58 -17.55
C SER A 712 -8.92 35.91 -19.02
N GLU A 713 -9.33 34.91 -19.81
CA GLU A 713 -9.73 35.09 -21.22
C GLU A 713 -11.05 35.88 -21.35
N GLU A 714 -11.96 35.81 -20.37
CA GLU A 714 -13.17 36.66 -20.32
C GLU A 714 -12.88 38.14 -19.95
N GLN A 715 -11.69 38.47 -19.43
CA GLN A 715 -11.30 39.86 -19.15
C GLN A 715 -10.43 40.50 -20.24
N GLU A 716 -9.78 39.72 -21.11
CA GLU A 716 -9.04 40.24 -22.27
C GLU A 716 -9.88 40.30 -23.57
N GLY A 717 -11.14 39.84 -23.52
CA GLY A 717 -12.10 39.89 -24.63
C GLY A 717 -13.26 40.87 -24.45
N GLY A 718 -13.11 41.89 -23.60
CA GLY A 718 -14.11 42.95 -23.32
C GLY A 718 -13.68 44.32 -23.82
#